data_AF-A0A5N5NZQ9-F1
#
_entry.id   AF-A0A5N5NZQ9-F1
#
_cell.length_a   1.000
_cell.length_b   1.000
_cell.length_c   1.000
_cell.angle_alpha   90.00
_cell.angle_beta   90.00
_cell.angle_gamma   90.00
#
_symmetry.space_group_name_H-M   'P 1'
#
loop_
_entity.id
_entity.type
_entity.pdbx_description
1 polymer ?
#
loop_
_entity_poly.entity_id
_entity_poly.type
_entity_poly.pdbx_seq_one_letter_code
_entity_poly.pdbx_strand_id
1 'polypeptide(L)'
;MAYGGRGGGPQDFDEGHNLQDLNPAHYPQHPGVDEYDDEAERSLLHQNTAAYNNQTSYDPQHLGAGMPPQRPDSAYSLTESYAPDAGITRPGAGVGPTPPPFVNQEYGGAPGQYRQETDDDDSWMARQQPNVAPSGGLKRYATRKVKLVQGSVLSIDYPVPSAIRNAVQPKYRDEEASSEEFLKMRYTAATCDPNEFTLKNGYDLRPRMYNRHTELLIAITYYNEDKMLLSRTLHGVMQNIRDIVNLKKSVFWNKGGPAWQKIVVCMVFDGLDNTDKNVLDVLATIGVYQDGVIKKDVNGQPTVAHIFEYTTQLSVTPSQQLIRPMEDSAQTLPPVQFIFCLKQNNSKKINSHRWLFNAFGRILNPEVCILLDAGTKPSPKSLLALWEGFYNDKDLGGACGEIHAMLGKGGKKLLNPLVAVQNFEYKISNILDKPLESSFGYVSVLPGAFSAYRFRAIMGRPLEQYFHGDHTLSKLLGKKGIEGMNIFKKNMFLAEDRILCFELVAKAGQKWHLSYIKAAKGETDVPEGAAEFISQRRRWLNGSFAASLYALMHFGRLYKSGHNLIRMFFFHVQLIYNFLNLIFTWFSLASYWLTTTVIMDLVGLPKTPSETSAEHHGWPFGDTATPYFNAALKYIYLAFVILQFILALGNRPKGSKYTYITSFGVFSLIQTYILILSGYLVAQAFTKPIDEQINFDNAHDAVASLFGGTSSAGVILVALVTIYGLYFLASFMYLDPWHMFHSFPYYLLLMSTYINILMVYAFNNWHDVTWGTKGSDKSEALPSAHISKGDKDEAVVEEVDKPQEDIDATFENTVRRALAPYKPEDKPEPKNLEDSYKSFRTFLVVLWLFSNCALAVGITSDNFSNMGVGDATARQAWFFKFLLFATAGLSIVRFIGFLWFLGRTGIMCCFARR
;
A
#
# COMPACT_ATOMS: atom_id res chain seq x y z
N MET A 1 46.97 -15.01 29.22
CA MET A 1 47.98 -14.85 28.16
C MET A 1 47.28 -14.23 26.96
N ALA A 2 47.63 -13.07 26.38
CA ALA A 2 48.74 -12.16 26.57
C ALA A 2 48.33 -10.76 26.04
N TYR A 3 48.67 -9.70 26.81
CA TYR A 3 49.12 -8.34 26.46
C TYR A 3 48.39 -7.49 25.39
N GLY A 4 48.16 -6.18 25.57
CA GLY A 4 48.52 -5.16 26.58
C GLY A 4 47.73 -3.86 26.26
N GLY A 5 47.61 -2.81 27.07
CA GLY A 5 48.34 -2.34 28.23
C GLY A 5 48.75 -0.86 28.01
N ARG A 6 48.08 0.09 28.70
CA ARG A 6 48.50 1.48 29.08
C ARG A 6 47.22 2.27 29.40
N GLY A 7 47.02 2.96 30.53
CA GLY A 7 47.83 3.21 31.72
C GLY A 7 47.30 4.48 32.41
N GLY A 8 47.21 4.47 33.75
CA GLY A 8 47.28 5.66 34.61
C GLY A 8 45.97 6.27 35.15
N GLY A 9 45.61 5.94 36.41
CA GLY A 9 44.80 6.81 37.30
C GLY A 9 45.65 7.95 37.89
N PRO A 10 45.35 8.56 39.07
CA PRO A 10 44.34 8.26 40.11
C PRO A 10 43.46 9.52 40.46
N GLN A 11 42.39 9.50 41.26
CA GLN A 11 42.36 9.45 42.73
C GLN A 11 40.90 9.47 43.24
N ASP A 12 40.63 8.60 44.23
CA ASP A 12 39.94 8.89 45.52
C ASP A 12 38.44 9.31 45.52
N PHE A 13 37.53 8.91 46.42
CA PHE A 13 37.55 8.27 47.75
C PHE A 13 36.17 7.63 48.06
N ASP A 14 36.20 6.58 48.89
CA ASP A 14 35.28 6.15 49.98
C ASP A 14 33.83 5.62 49.81
N GLU A 15 33.69 4.43 50.43
CA GLU A 15 32.65 3.90 51.34
C GLU A 15 31.17 3.79 50.89
N GLY A 16 30.46 2.67 51.06
CA GLY A 16 30.71 1.50 51.89
C GLY A 16 29.85 0.29 51.49
N HIS A 17 30.36 -0.88 51.86
CA HIS A 17 29.77 -2.20 51.68
C HIS A 17 29.05 -2.67 52.96
N ASN A 18 28.26 -3.75 52.78
CA ASN A 18 27.83 -4.79 53.73
C ASN A 18 26.40 -4.64 54.29
N LEU A 19 25.60 -5.70 54.51
CA LEU A 19 25.48 -7.12 54.11
C LEU A 19 24.31 -7.65 54.99
N GLN A 20 23.69 -8.78 54.59
CA GLN A 20 23.10 -9.81 55.49
C GLN A 20 21.77 -9.49 56.25
N ASP A 21 20.84 -10.42 56.52
CA ASP A 21 20.54 -11.80 56.09
C ASP A 21 19.27 -12.31 56.87
N LEU A 22 18.69 -13.46 56.46
CA LEU A 22 17.89 -14.47 57.23
C LEU A 22 16.32 -14.44 57.34
N ASN A 23 15.66 -15.22 56.44
CA ASN A 23 14.84 -16.48 56.59
C ASN A 23 13.77 -16.73 57.73
N PRO A 24 12.95 -17.84 57.76
CA PRO A 24 11.47 -17.85 57.52
C PRO A 24 10.59 -18.63 58.58
N ALA A 25 9.27 -18.77 58.26
CA ALA A 25 8.26 -19.78 58.70
C ALA A 25 7.32 -19.52 59.91
N HIS A 26 5.98 -19.63 59.73
CA HIS A 26 5.08 -20.70 60.26
C HIS A 26 3.56 -20.42 60.06
N TYR A 27 2.79 -21.53 59.93
CA TYR A 27 1.33 -21.73 59.79
C TYR A 27 0.51 -21.49 61.11
N PRO A 28 -0.85 -21.41 61.11
CA PRO A 28 -1.70 -22.63 61.29
C PRO A 28 -3.16 -22.66 60.71
N GLN A 29 -3.54 -23.89 60.31
CA GLN A 29 -4.80 -24.68 60.51
C GLN A 29 -6.22 -24.27 60.02
N HIS A 30 -6.85 -25.27 59.36
CA HIS A 30 -8.27 -25.51 59.07
C HIS A 30 -9.03 -26.17 60.25
N PRO A 31 -10.37 -26.32 60.14
CA PRO A 31 -10.97 -27.67 60.13
C PRO A 31 -11.97 -27.92 58.97
N GLY A 32 -12.16 -29.22 58.65
CA GLY A 32 -12.86 -29.81 57.47
C GLY A 32 -14.38 -29.62 57.41
N VAL A 33 -15.07 -30.13 56.37
CA VAL A 33 -15.50 -31.54 56.23
C VAL A 33 -16.21 -31.75 54.85
N ASP A 34 -16.04 -32.94 54.26
CA ASP A 34 -16.80 -33.66 53.18
C ASP A 34 -16.85 -33.10 51.73
N GLU A 35 -16.85 -33.86 50.62
CA GLU A 35 -16.56 -35.25 50.22
C GLU A 35 -16.63 -35.29 48.66
N TYR A 36 -15.78 -36.12 48.03
CA TYR A 36 -15.89 -36.83 46.72
C TYR A 36 -16.18 -36.14 45.36
N ASP A 37 -15.18 -36.27 44.47
CA ASP A 37 -15.13 -36.93 43.14
C ASP A 37 -16.14 -36.63 42.01
N ASP A 38 -15.54 -36.10 40.93
CA ASP A 38 -15.44 -36.64 39.56
C ASP A 38 -16.65 -36.92 38.63
N GLU A 39 -16.34 -36.67 37.35
CA GLU A 39 -16.94 -37.16 36.10
C GLU A 39 -18.30 -36.57 35.66
N ALA A 40 -18.37 -35.83 34.55
CA ALA A 40 -18.24 -36.25 33.15
C ALA A 40 -19.49 -36.97 32.59
N GLU A 41 -19.81 -36.58 31.36
CA GLU A 41 -20.75 -37.22 30.43
C GLU A 41 -22.26 -36.85 30.48
N ARG A 42 -22.60 -35.99 29.51
CA ARG A 42 -23.48 -36.31 28.37
C ARG A 42 -24.95 -36.73 28.66
N SER A 43 -25.80 -35.81 28.17
CA SER A 43 -26.58 -36.03 26.92
C SER A 43 -28.02 -36.54 27.05
N LEU A 44 -28.89 -35.85 26.30
CA LEU A 44 -30.12 -36.32 25.63
C LEU A 44 -31.32 -36.57 26.56
N LEU A 45 -32.42 -35.81 26.47
CA LEU A 45 -33.39 -35.89 25.39
C LEU A 45 -34.60 -34.98 25.72
N HIS A 46 -34.93 -34.17 24.71
CA HIS A 46 -36.24 -33.96 24.12
C HIS A 46 -37.51 -33.61 24.93
N GLN A 47 -38.16 -32.59 24.33
CA GLN A 47 -39.58 -32.40 24.07
C GLN A 47 -40.42 -31.77 25.20
N ASN A 48 -40.68 -30.45 25.14
CA ASN A 48 -41.59 -29.74 24.21
C ASN A 48 -43.04 -29.83 24.67
N THR A 49 -43.56 -28.73 25.24
CA THR A 49 -44.93 -28.27 24.94
C THR A 49 -45.04 -26.78 25.23
N ALA A 50 -45.41 -26.06 24.18
CA ALA A 50 -45.79 -24.67 24.17
C ALA A 50 -47.10 -24.41 24.93
N ALA A 51 -47.31 -23.18 25.40
CA ALA A 51 -48.41 -22.30 24.95
C ALA A 51 -48.64 -21.09 25.88
N TYR A 52 -48.68 -19.91 25.26
CA TYR A 52 -49.64 -18.81 25.44
C TYR A 52 -49.94 -18.22 26.84
N ASN A 53 -49.44 -17.01 27.08
CA ASN A 53 -50.19 -15.73 27.20
C ASN A 53 -49.35 -14.75 28.04
N ASN A 54 -48.86 -13.64 27.51
CA ASN A 54 -49.53 -12.35 27.20
C ASN A 54 -49.79 -11.48 28.45
N GLN A 55 -49.25 -10.25 28.37
CA GLN A 55 -49.72 -8.98 28.93
C GLN A 55 -49.30 -8.50 30.35
N THR A 56 -48.40 -7.50 30.31
CA THR A 56 -48.49 -6.15 30.94
C THR A 56 -48.62 -6.01 32.46
N SER A 57 -47.66 -5.32 33.10
CA SER A 57 -47.85 -3.94 33.60
C SER A 57 -46.59 -3.39 34.29
N TYR A 58 -46.36 -2.09 34.05
CA TYR A 58 -45.44 -1.17 34.72
C TYR A 58 -45.78 -1.02 36.22
N ASP A 59 -44.78 -0.88 37.10
CA ASP A 59 -44.38 0.40 37.74
C ASP A 59 -43.13 0.19 38.67
N PRO A 60 -42.50 1.23 39.26
CA PRO A 60 -41.04 1.39 39.27
C PRO A 60 -40.48 1.47 40.70
N GLN A 61 -39.23 1.92 40.83
CA GLN A 61 -38.52 2.28 42.07
C GLN A 61 -37.76 1.13 42.76
N HIS A 62 -36.44 1.10 42.56
CA HIS A 62 -35.52 1.53 43.61
C HIS A 62 -34.10 1.74 43.04
N LEU A 63 -33.61 2.97 43.20
CA LEU A 63 -32.22 3.37 42.99
C LEU A 63 -31.34 2.76 44.08
N GLY A 64 -30.25 2.11 43.66
CA GLY A 64 -29.13 1.70 44.51
C GLY A 64 -27.85 1.77 43.70
N ALA A 65 -27.07 2.83 43.91
CA ALA A 65 -25.78 3.05 43.29
C ALA A 65 -24.76 2.00 43.75
N GLY A 66 -24.06 1.38 42.80
CA GLY A 66 -22.92 0.50 43.04
C GLY A 66 -21.91 0.64 41.88
N MET A 67 -20.69 1.04 42.23
CA MET A 67 -19.57 1.38 41.33
C MET A 67 -19.19 0.23 40.37
N PRO A 68 -18.77 0.52 39.12
CA PRO A 68 -18.18 -0.48 38.23
C PRO A 68 -16.69 -0.73 38.59
N PRO A 69 -16.18 -1.97 38.40
CA PRO A 69 -14.82 -2.34 38.81
C PRO A 69 -13.74 -1.68 37.94
N GLN A 70 -12.63 -1.34 38.62
CA GLN A 70 -11.40 -0.72 38.11
C GLN A 70 -10.83 -1.41 36.86
N ARG A 71 -10.46 -0.58 35.89
CA ARG A 71 -9.70 -0.92 34.68
C ARG A 71 -8.19 -0.93 35.04
N PRO A 72 -7.35 -1.86 34.54
CA PRO A 72 -5.92 -1.83 34.83
C PRO A 72 -5.25 -0.63 34.14
N ASP A 73 -4.49 0.14 34.92
CA ASP A 73 -3.75 1.31 34.48
C ASP A 73 -2.72 0.95 33.41
N SER A 74 -2.86 1.56 32.23
CA SER A 74 -1.81 1.61 31.22
C SER A 74 -0.73 2.60 31.69
N ALA A 75 0.38 2.09 32.17
CA ALA A 75 1.55 2.87 32.54
C ALA A 75 2.26 3.46 31.31
N TYR A 76 1.75 4.57 30.76
CA TYR A 76 2.50 5.55 29.97
C TYR A 76 1.80 6.91 30.04
N SER A 77 2.16 7.70 31.06
CA SER A 77 1.95 9.15 31.08
C SER A 77 3.29 9.80 30.74
N LEU A 78 3.36 10.52 29.63
CA LEU A 78 4.47 11.44 29.32
C LEU A 78 3.94 12.86 29.51
N THR A 79 3.94 13.30 30.75
CA THR A 79 3.83 14.70 31.15
C THR A 79 5.05 15.07 31.98
N GLU A 80 5.59 16.26 31.69
CA GLU A 80 6.80 16.90 32.24
C GLU A 80 8.09 16.46 31.50
N SER A 81 8.80 17.35 30.82
CA SER A 81 9.37 18.60 31.36
C SER A 81 9.35 19.78 30.36
N TYR A 82 9.50 20.99 30.94
CA TYR A 82 9.89 22.29 30.38
C TYR A 82 8.80 23.36 30.22
N ALA A 83 8.70 24.19 31.26
CA ALA A 83 8.43 25.63 31.21
C ALA A 83 9.11 26.29 32.43
N PRO A 84 9.15 27.62 32.57
CA PRO A 84 9.80 28.63 31.73
C PRO A 84 10.71 29.57 32.57
N ASP A 85 11.58 30.38 31.94
CA ASP A 85 11.91 31.78 32.29
C ASP A 85 13.32 32.22 31.81
N ALA A 86 13.35 33.28 31.00
CA ALA A 86 14.39 34.33 31.03
C ALA A 86 13.94 35.52 30.16
N GLY A 87 14.02 36.73 30.72
CA GLY A 87 13.40 37.94 30.19
C GLY A 87 14.13 38.67 29.05
N ILE A 88 13.29 39.38 28.28
CA ILE A 88 13.41 40.72 27.67
C ILE A 88 14.81 41.22 27.24
N THR A 89 14.94 41.56 25.94
CA THR A 89 15.44 42.88 25.47
C THR A 89 14.99 43.15 24.03
N ARG A 90 14.39 44.33 23.80
CA ARG A 90 14.08 44.92 22.49
C ARG A 90 15.30 45.65 21.94
N PRO A 91 15.45 45.75 20.61
CA PRO A 91 16.09 46.92 20.01
C PRO A 91 15.20 47.63 18.97
N GLY A 92 14.91 48.90 19.25
CA GLY A 92 15.17 50.05 18.36
C GLY A 92 14.45 50.16 17.02
N ALA A 93 13.51 51.10 16.95
CA ALA A 93 12.96 51.66 15.71
C ALA A 93 14.02 52.44 14.92
N GLY A 94 14.06 52.24 13.60
CA GLY A 94 14.83 53.04 12.64
C GLY A 94 13.91 53.62 11.56
N VAL A 95 13.86 54.95 11.51
CA VAL A 95 13.11 55.78 10.55
C VAL A 95 13.97 56.04 9.32
N GLY A 96 13.38 55.99 8.12
CA GLY A 96 14.01 56.43 6.86
C GLY A 96 13.06 56.33 5.66
N PRO A 97 13.22 57.16 4.60
CA PRO A 97 12.14 58.02 4.11
C PRO A 97 11.49 57.62 2.77
N THR A 98 10.28 58.13 2.54
CA THR A 98 9.46 58.07 1.31
C THR A 98 10.02 58.92 0.16
N PRO A 99 9.90 58.45 -1.10
CA PRO A 99 9.82 59.31 -2.29
C PRO A 99 8.44 59.25 -3.02
N PRO A 100 8.13 60.23 -3.90
CA PRO A 100 6.78 60.70 -4.24
C PRO A 100 6.14 60.04 -5.50
N PRO A 101 4.86 60.34 -5.84
CA PRO A 101 4.12 59.63 -6.88
C PRO A 101 4.32 60.27 -8.27
N PHE A 102 4.54 59.44 -9.29
CA PHE A 102 4.45 59.87 -10.69
C PHE A 102 3.08 59.52 -11.26
N VAL A 103 2.36 60.58 -11.63
CA VAL A 103 1.20 60.59 -12.51
C VAL A 103 1.69 60.45 -13.94
N ASN A 104 1.08 59.57 -14.74
CA ASN A 104 1.03 59.79 -16.17
C ASN A 104 -0.34 59.41 -16.73
N GLN A 105 -0.87 60.35 -17.51
CA GLN A 105 -2.23 60.46 -17.99
C GLN A 105 -2.13 60.56 -19.50
N GLU A 106 -2.59 59.57 -20.28
CA GLU A 106 -2.86 59.78 -21.71
C GLU A 106 -4.00 58.89 -22.25
N TYR A 107 -4.97 59.61 -22.84
CA TYR A 107 -5.78 59.35 -24.04
C TYR A 107 -6.72 58.14 -24.18
N GLY A 108 -8.01 58.42 -23.90
CA GLY A 108 -9.06 58.59 -24.91
C GLY A 108 -9.25 57.56 -26.04
N GLY A 109 -10.29 56.73 -25.92
CA GLY A 109 -10.94 56.03 -27.03
C GLY A 109 -12.12 55.16 -26.58
N ALA A 110 -13.33 55.44 -27.08
CA ALA A 110 -14.55 54.61 -26.95
C ALA A 110 -15.06 54.24 -28.36
N PRO A 111 -16.01 53.30 -28.55
CA PRO A 111 -16.19 52.00 -27.90
C PRO A 111 -16.26 50.87 -28.96
N GLY A 112 -15.48 49.80 -28.80
CA GLY A 112 -15.60 48.59 -29.63
C GLY A 112 -16.36 47.51 -28.86
N GLN A 113 -17.60 47.22 -29.25
CA GLN A 113 -18.32 46.02 -28.79
C GLN A 113 -17.59 44.77 -29.30
N TYR A 114 -16.72 44.21 -28.46
CA TYR A 114 -16.36 42.80 -28.51
C TYR A 114 -17.01 42.13 -27.30
N ARG A 115 -18.02 41.31 -27.57
CA ARG A 115 -18.58 40.37 -26.61
C ARG A 115 -17.51 39.32 -26.36
N GLN A 116 -16.66 39.60 -25.38
CA GLN A 116 -15.70 38.65 -24.82
C GLN A 116 -16.53 37.75 -23.90
N GLU A 117 -16.90 36.56 -24.39
CA GLU A 117 -17.31 35.46 -23.51
C GLU A 117 -16.09 35.11 -22.66
N THR A 118 -16.01 35.70 -21.48
CA THR A 118 -15.01 35.39 -20.46
C THR A 118 -15.39 34.07 -19.81
N ASP A 119 -14.52 33.07 -20.04
CA ASP A 119 -14.41 31.74 -19.41
C ASP A 119 -14.14 31.80 -17.87
N ASP A 120 -14.75 32.76 -17.15
CA ASP A 120 -14.48 33.04 -15.73
C ASP A 120 -15.30 32.18 -14.73
N ASP A 121 -16.24 31.36 -15.21
CA ASP A 121 -17.22 30.65 -14.36
C ASP A 121 -16.69 29.37 -13.67
N ASP A 122 -15.43 28.97 -13.90
CA ASP A 122 -14.90 27.63 -13.52
C ASP A 122 -13.82 27.64 -12.42
N SER A 123 -13.70 28.73 -11.66
CA SER A 123 -12.74 28.87 -10.55
C SER A 123 -13.25 28.24 -9.24
N TRP A 124 -12.34 27.85 -8.34
CA TRP A 124 -12.71 27.40 -6.97
C TRP A 124 -13.56 28.44 -6.23
N MET A 125 -13.38 29.72 -6.55
CA MET A 125 -14.21 30.83 -6.07
C MET A 125 -15.68 30.66 -6.44
N ALA A 126 -15.99 30.25 -7.68
CA ALA A 126 -17.37 30.06 -8.13
C ALA A 126 -18.08 28.93 -7.35
N ARG A 127 -17.35 27.87 -6.97
CA ARG A 127 -17.89 26.79 -6.11
C ARG A 127 -18.18 27.25 -4.68
N GLN A 128 -17.40 28.20 -4.17
CA GLN A 128 -17.61 28.75 -2.82
C GLN A 128 -18.56 29.96 -2.81
N GLN A 129 -18.86 30.56 -3.98
CA GLN A 129 -19.73 31.71 -4.16
C GLN A 129 -20.91 31.40 -5.11
N PRO A 130 -21.87 30.54 -4.71
CA PRO A 130 -23.04 30.22 -5.55
C PRO A 130 -24.02 31.40 -5.75
N ASN A 131 -23.67 32.62 -5.32
CA ASN A 131 -24.55 33.80 -5.28
C ASN A 131 -24.34 34.80 -6.41
N VAL A 132 -23.48 34.54 -7.40
CA VAL A 132 -23.36 35.40 -8.58
C VAL A 132 -24.46 35.00 -9.57
N ALA A 133 -25.66 35.58 -9.42
CA ALA A 133 -26.70 35.45 -10.42
C ALA A 133 -26.23 36.09 -11.75
N PRO A 134 -26.49 35.48 -12.92
CA PRO A 134 -26.39 36.19 -14.17
C PRO A 134 -27.48 37.28 -14.13
N SER A 135 -27.06 38.54 -14.12
CA SER A 135 -27.91 39.73 -13.94
C SER A 135 -28.36 40.01 -12.48
N GLY A 136 -27.53 40.77 -11.76
CA GLY A 136 -27.99 41.96 -11.02
C GLY A 136 -28.94 41.78 -9.82
N GLY A 137 -28.52 41.06 -8.77
CA GLY A 137 -29.18 41.15 -7.46
C GLY A 137 -28.45 40.42 -6.34
N LEU A 138 -27.93 41.16 -5.34
CA LEU A 138 -27.39 40.59 -4.09
C LEU A 138 -28.55 40.15 -3.19
N LYS A 139 -28.91 38.85 -3.20
CA LYS A 139 -29.77 38.26 -2.16
C LYS A 139 -28.99 38.30 -0.82
N ARG A 140 -29.44 39.11 0.14
CA ARG A 140 -28.94 39.09 1.53
C ARG A 140 -29.62 37.96 2.30
N TYR A 141 -28.84 36.96 2.69
CA TYR A 141 -29.28 35.85 3.54
C TYR A 141 -29.08 36.19 5.03
N ALA A 142 -29.84 35.54 5.92
CA ALA A 142 -29.66 35.68 7.36
C ALA A 142 -28.27 35.13 7.78
N THR A 143 -27.65 35.70 8.81
CA THR A 143 -26.39 35.20 9.36
C THR A 143 -26.60 34.57 10.74
N ARG A 144 -26.05 33.37 10.96
CA ARG A 144 -26.01 32.67 12.24
C ARG A 144 -24.63 32.86 12.90
N LYS A 145 -24.64 33.11 14.21
CA LYS A 145 -23.46 33.21 15.06
C LYS A 145 -23.06 31.81 15.53
N VAL A 146 -21.94 31.26 15.05
CA VAL A 146 -21.43 29.93 15.46
C VAL A 146 -20.28 30.08 16.46
N LYS A 147 -20.39 29.45 17.63
CA LYS A 147 -19.33 29.45 18.66
C LYS A 147 -18.16 28.55 18.24
N LEU A 148 -16.94 29.03 18.42
CA LEU A 148 -15.75 28.19 18.24
C LEU A 148 -15.61 27.19 19.38
N VAL A 149 -15.30 25.93 19.03
CA VAL A 149 -14.98 24.90 20.03
C VAL A 149 -13.65 25.26 20.68
N GLN A 150 -13.66 25.38 22.01
CA GLN A 150 -12.51 25.82 22.82
C GLN A 150 -11.88 27.16 22.34
N GLY A 151 -12.67 28.01 21.67
CA GLY A 151 -12.23 29.35 21.25
C GLY A 151 -11.33 29.41 20.01
N SER A 152 -10.98 28.27 19.39
CA SER A 152 -10.04 28.21 18.25
C SER A 152 -10.50 27.32 17.10
N VAL A 153 -11.30 26.27 17.36
CA VAL A 153 -11.69 25.29 16.35
C VAL A 153 -13.06 25.62 15.75
N LEU A 154 -13.09 25.77 14.43
CA LEU A 154 -14.34 25.95 13.68
C LEU A 154 -14.93 24.57 13.34
N SER A 155 -16.03 24.23 14.01
CA SER A 155 -16.79 23.00 13.78
C SER A 155 -18.27 23.36 13.66
N ILE A 156 -18.89 23.03 12.53
CA ILE A 156 -20.23 23.51 12.18
C ILE A 156 -21.07 22.38 11.58
N ASP A 157 -22.31 22.27 12.02
CA ASP A 157 -23.30 21.36 11.42
C ASP A 157 -24.16 22.09 10.36
N TYR A 158 -24.20 21.51 9.16
CA TYR A 158 -24.99 21.99 8.03
C TYR A 158 -26.10 20.98 7.71
N PRO A 159 -27.36 21.41 7.54
CA PRO A 159 -28.42 20.51 7.10
C PRO A 159 -28.10 19.92 5.73
N VAL A 160 -28.40 18.64 5.51
CA VAL A 160 -28.27 18.02 4.18
C VAL A 160 -29.50 18.32 3.31
N PRO A 161 -29.37 18.29 1.97
CA PRO A 161 -30.49 18.40 1.04
C PRO A 161 -31.65 17.46 1.38
N SER A 162 -32.88 17.92 1.15
CA SER A 162 -34.11 17.19 1.50
C SER A 162 -34.15 15.80 0.84
N ALA A 163 -33.67 15.70 -0.40
CA ALA A 163 -33.59 14.45 -1.15
C ALA A 163 -32.68 13.40 -0.49
N ILE A 164 -31.56 13.84 0.10
CA ILE A 164 -30.60 12.97 0.80
C ILE A 164 -31.20 12.53 2.13
N ARG A 165 -31.75 13.49 2.89
CA ARG A 165 -32.44 13.23 4.16
C ARG A 165 -33.58 12.22 4.01
N ASN A 166 -34.41 12.40 2.98
CA ASN A 166 -35.58 11.56 2.73
C ASN A 166 -35.23 10.20 2.14
N ALA A 167 -34.00 10.00 1.65
CA ALA A 167 -33.55 8.71 1.16
C ALA A 167 -33.08 7.77 2.27
N VAL A 168 -32.78 8.27 3.48
CA VAL A 168 -32.44 7.44 4.65
C VAL A 168 -33.70 6.72 5.12
N GLN A 169 -33.58 5.44 5.52
CA GLN A 169 -34.74 4.68 5.97
C GLN A 169 -35.37 5.30 7.23
N PRO A 170 -36.72 5.30 7.34
CA PRO A 170 -37.44 5.89 8.48
C PRO A 170 -36.92 5.40 9.84
N LYS A 171 -36.60 4.11 9.96
CA LYS A 171 -36.06 3.50 11.20
C LYS A 171 -34.76 4.12 11.73
N TYR A 172 -33.98 4.82 10.90
CA TYR A 172 -32.78 5.54 11.34
C TYR A 172 -33.01 7.05 11.46
N ARG A 173 -33.98 7.58 10.71
CA ARG A 173 -34.30 9.01 10.65
C ARG A 173 -35.26 9.46 11.76
N ASP A 174 -36.20 8.59 12.12
CA ASP A 174 -37.36 8.92 12.96
C ASP A 174 -37.29 8.28 14.36
N GLU A 175 -36.17 7.65 14.73
CA GLU A 175 -35.93 7.19 16.11
C GLU A 175 -35.85 8.42 17.05
N GLU A 176 -36.56 8.41 18.19
CA GLU A 176 -36.65 9.54 19.16
C GLU A 176 -35.28 9.96 19.75
N ALA A 177 -34.24 9.17 19.53
CA ALA A 177 -32.84 9.45 19.87
C ALA A 177 -31.95 9.74 18.63
N SER A 178 -32.52 10.21 17.51
CA SER A 178 -31.78 10.44 16.28
C SER A 178 -30.62 11.40 16.49
N SER A 179 -29.41 10.84 16.43
CA SER A 179 -28.16 11.55 16.23
C SER A 179 -28.29 12.46 15.01
N GLU A 180 -27.83 13.70 15.13
CA GLU A 180 -27.82 14.67 14.02
C GLU A 180 -27.03 14.18 12.79
N GLU A 181 -26.35 13.03 12.87
CA GLU A 181 -25.50 12.44 11.82
C GLU A 181 -26.22 12.09 10.51
N PHE A 182 -27.53 11.85 10.55
CA PHE A 182 -28.35 11.59 9.35
C PHE A 182 -28.98 12.85 8.77
N LEU A 183 -29.08 13.91 9.58
CA LEU A 183 -29.78 15.16 9.24
C LEU A 183 -28.81 16.29 8.86
N LYS A 184 -27.61 16.29 9.44
CA LYS A 184 -26.63 17.34 9.29
C LYS A 184 -25.25 16.75 8.96
N MET A 185 -24.59 17.33 7.96
CA MET A 185 -23.17 17.11 7.69
C MET A 185 -22.36 18.04 8.60
N ARG A 186 -21.40 17.49 9.34
CA ARG A 186 -20.47 18.30 10.14
C ARG A 186 -19.26 18.65 9.32
N TYR A 187 -18.87 19.91 9.33
CA TYR A 187 -17.63 20.40 8.76
C TYR A 187 -16.72 20.92 9.87
N THR A 188 -15.45 20.53 9.85
CA THR A 188 -14.41 21.02 10.73
C THR A 188 -13.22 21.53 9.91
N ALA A 189 -12.81 22.78 10.14
CA ALA A 189 -11.59 23.34 9.56
C ALA A 189 -10.41 23.03 10.49
N ALA A 190 -9.51 22.14 10.05
CA ALA A 190 -8.29 21.85 10.80
C ALA A 190 -7.17 22.81 10.40
N THR A 191 -6.78 23.67 11.33
CA THR A 191 -5.71 24.68 11.20
C THR A 191 -4.42 24.23 11.88
N CYS A 192 -4.24 22.91 12.05
CA CYS A 192 -3.12 22.31 12.78
C CYS A 192 -2.46 21.16 11.99
N ASP A 193 -1.29 20.73 12.45
CA ASP A 193 -0.64 19.51 11.96
C ASP A 193 -1.44 18.25 12.35
N PRO A 194 -1.43 17.16 11.55
CA PRO A 194 -2.04 15.89 11.94
C PRO A 194 -1.72 15.41 13.36
N ASN A 195 -0.49 15.64 13.86
CA ASN A 195 -0.09 15.22 15.20
C ASN A 195 -0.75 16.04 16.31
N GLU A 196 -1.23 17.24 15.97
CA GLU A 196 -1.87 18.21 16.87
C GLU A 196 -3.40 18.12 16.82
N PHE A 197 -3.97 17.37 15.88
CA PHE A 197 -5.40 17.08 15.82
C PHE A 197 -5.78 16.14 16.99
N THR A 198 -6.01 16.74 18.15
CA THR A 198 -6.22 16.04 19.42
C THR A 198 -7.36 16.67 20.21
N LEU A 199 -7.94 15.90 21.12
CA LEU A 199 -8.99 16.37 22.04
C LEU A 199 -8.54 17.57 22.89
N LYS A 200 -7.25 17.62 23.26
CA LYS A 200 -6.64 18.72 24.01
C LYS A 200 -6.68 20.05 23.24
N ASN A 201 -6.58 19.97 21.92
CA ASN A 201 -6.61 21.12 21.02
C ASN A 201 -8.02 21.40 20.46
N GLY A 202 -9.06 20.77 21.03
CA GLY A 202 -10.46 21.01 20.69
C GLY A 202 -11.00 20.23 19.50
N TYR A 203 -10.19 19.35 18.90
CA TYR A 203 -10.62 18.50 17.78
C TYR A 203 -11.20 17.18 18.27
N ASP A 204 -12.40 16.85 17.77
CA ASP A 204 -13.13 15.63 18.14
C ASP A 204 -13.93 15.09 16.96
N LEU A 205 -14.24 13.79 16.98
CA LEU A 205 -14.92 13.06 15.91
C LEU A 205 -16.25 12.48 16.40
N ARG A 206 -17.28 12.53 15.54
CA ARG A 206 -18.65 12.09 15.86
C ARG A 206 -18.74 10.67 16.44
N PRO A 207 -18.04 9.64 15.90
CA PRO A 207 -18.11 8.30 16.48
C PRO A 207 -17.71 8.28 17.97
N ARG A 208 -16.69 9.05 18.36
CA ARG A 208 -16.27 9.18 19.76
C ARG A 208 -17.27 10.00 20.58
N MET A 209 -17.79 11.10 20.03
CA MET A 209 -18.82 11.93 20.68
C MET A 209 -20.08 11.13 21.00
N TYR A 210 -20.44 10.17 20.14
CA TYR A 210 -21.54 9.22 20.39
C TYR A 210 -21.15 8.01 21.24
N ASN A 211 -19.96 8.01 21.83
CA ASN A 211 -19.43 6.95 22.68
C ASN A 211 -19.41 5.56 21.99
N ARG A 212 -19.16 5.53 20.67
CA ARG A 212 -19.09 4.30 19.86
C ARG A 212 -17.66 3.76 19.83
N HIS A 213 -17.51 2.47 20.09
CA HIS A 213 -16.24 1.76 19.87
C HIS A 213 -16.03 1.51 18.38
N THR A 214 -14.88 1.93 17.86
CA THR A 214 -14.51 1.63 16.46
C THR A 214 -13.76 0.31 16.42
N GLU A 215 -14.33 -0.69 15.77
CA GLU A 215 -13.65 -1.97 15.52
C GLU A 215 -12.82 -1.89 14.24
N LEU A 216 -13.43 -1.37 13.16
CA LEU A 216 -12.82 -1.25 11.85
C LEU A 216 -12.77 0.21 11.42
N LEU A 217 -11.54 0.68 11.15
CA LEU A 217 -11.31 1.93 10.44
C LEU A 217 -10.85 1.61 9.01
N ILE A 218 -11.71 1.84 8.02
CA ILE A 218 -11.42 1.59 6.61
C ILE A 218 -10.96 2.90 5.98
N ALA A 219 -9.68 3.00 5.66
CA ALA A 219 -9.08 4.16 5.03
C ALA A 219 -9.05 4.00 3.51
N ILE A 220 -9.52 5.02 2.78
CA ILE A 220 -9.42 5.13 1.34
C ILE A 220 -8.54 6.34 1.03
N THR A 221 -7.32 6.10 0.53
CA THR A 221 -6.43 7.15 0.05
C THR A 221 -6.73 7.49 -1.40
N TYR A 222 -6.85 8.78 -1.67
CA TYR A 222 -7.19 9.32 -2.99
C TYR A 222 -6.16 10.39 -3.38
N TYR A 223 -5.77 10.40 -4.64
CA TYR A 223 -4.90 11.43 -5.21
C TYR A 223 -5.59 12.17 -6.37
N ASN A 224 -5.85 11.49 -7.48
CA ASN A 224 -6.38 12.12 -8.69
C ASN A 224 -7.23 11.16 -9.54
N GLU A 225 -7.83 10.16 -8.91
CA GLU A 225 -8.66 9.16 -9.55
C GLU A 225 -9.98 9.75 -10.05
N ASP A 226 -10.53 9.21 -11.13
CA ASP A 226 -11.82 9.69 -11.64
C ASP A 226 -13.02 9.24 -10.76
N LYS A 227 -14.18 9.84 -11.03
CA LYS A 227 -15.44 9.49 -10.35
C LYS A 227 -15.83 8.01 -10.45
N MET A 228 -15.47 7.31 -11.52
CA MET A 228 -15.80 5.89 -11.68
C MET A 228 -14.93 5.02 -10.78
N LEU A 229 -13.62 5.31 -10.68
CA LEU A 229 -12.65 4.63 -9.82
C LEU A 229 -13.00 4.80 -8.34
N LEU A 230 -13.34 6.01 -7.90
CA LEU A 230 -13.79 6.22 -6.52
C LEU A 230 -15.12 5.52 -6.26
N SER A 231 -16.12 5.72 -7.12
CA SER A 231 -17.45 5.08 -6.97
C SER A 231 -17.33 3.56 -6.88
N ARG A 232 -16.42 2.96 -7.65
CA ARG A 232 -16.13 1.52 -7.59
C ARG A 232 -15.61 1.06 -6.23
N THR A 233 -14.66 1.80 -5.69
CA THR A 233 -14.05 1.52 -4.38
C THR A 233 -15.10 1.68 -3.29
N LEU A 234 -15.76 2.83 -3.26
CA LEU A 234 -16.75 3.20 -2.26
C LEU A 234 -17.94 2.23 -2.25
N HIS A 235 -18.50 1.93 -3.41
CA HIS A 235 -19.60 0.97 -3.54
C HIS A 235 -19.18 -0.43 -3.07
N GLY A 236 -17.98 -0.89 -3.45
CA GLY A 236 -17.46 -2.18 -3.01
C GLY A 236 -17.24 -2.26 -1.49
N VAL A 237 -16.78 -1.16 -0.88
CA VAL A 237 -16.66 -1.04 0.59
C VAL A 237 -18.03 -1.12 1.25
N MET A 238 -19.03 -0.37 0.77
CA MET A 238 -20.39 -0.42 1.33
C MET A 238 -21.04 -1.80 1.18
N GLN A 239 -20.80 -2.50 0.07
CA GLN A 239 -21.25 -3.89 -0.11
C GLN A 239 -20.59 -4.85 0.89
N ASN A 240 -19.30 -4.66 1.19
CA ASN A 240 -18.62 -5.44 2.22
C ASN A 240 -19.17 -5.16 3.62
N ILE A 241 -19.44 -3.89 3.95
CA ILE A 241 -20.07 -3.51 5.23
C ILE A 241 -21.46 -4.15 5.35
N ARG A 242 -22.26 -4.13 4.28
CA ARG A 242 -23.53 -4.85 4.23
C ARG A 242 -23.35 -6.34 4.52
N ASP A 243 -22.38 -6.98 3.90
CA ASP A 243 -22.12 -8.41 4.12
C ASP A 243 -21.74 -8.70 5.59
N ILE A 244 -21.01 -7.79 6.26
CA ILE A 244 -20.69 -7.87 7.70
C ILE A 244 -21.96 -7.71 8.55
N VAL A 245 -22.76 -6.66 8.28
CA VAL A 245 -23.98 -6.36 9.05
C VAL A 245 -25.02 -7.50 8.93
N ASN A 246 -25.09 -8.15 7.77
CA ASN A 246 -25.99 -9.27 7.52
C ASN A 246 -25.50 -10.63 8.07
N LEU A 247 -24.39 -10.68 8.81
CA LEU A 247 -23.90 -11.91 9.43
C LEU A 247 -24.85 -12.39 10.54
N LYS A 248 -25.76 -13.31 10.18
CA LYS A 248 -26.73 -13.91 11.12
C LYS A 248 -26.11 -14.67 12.30
N LYS A 249 -24.88 -15.19 12.15
CA LYS A 249 -24.23 -16.07 13.13
C LYS A 249 -23.21 -15.38 14.04
N SER A 250 -22.98 -14.07 13.90
CA SER A 250 -21.97 -13.39 14.71
C SER A 250 -22.56 -12.84 16.01
N VAL A 251 -22.04 -13.32 17.15
CA VAL A 251 -22.32 -12.74 18.47
C VAL A 251 -21.57 -11.42 18.65
N PHE A 252 -20.44 -11.24 17.96
CA PHE A 252 -19.58 -10.07 18.13
C PHE A 252 -20.18 -8.79 17.53
N TRP A 253 -20.58 -8.84 16.26
CA TRP A 253 -20.91 -7.62 15.52
C TRP A 253 -22.12 -6.87 16.10
N ASN A 254 -23.11 -7.58 16.63
CA ASN A 254 -24.31 -6.99 17.23
C ASN A 254 -24.21 -6.78 18.76
N LYS A 255 -23.07 -7.10 19.39
CA LYS A 255 -22.88 -6.89 20.83
C LYS A 255 -22.66 -5.41 21.14
N GLY A 256 -23.52 -4.83 21.98
CA GLY A 256 -23.37 -3.44 22.43
C GLY A 256 -23.80 -2.40 21.40
N GLY A 257 -24.60 -2.79 20.40
CA GLY A 257 -25.17 -1.89 19.38
C GLY A 257 -25.16 -2.51 17.99
N PRO A 258 -25.78 -1.84 16.99
CA PRO A 258 -25.75 -2.27 15.60
C PRO A 258 -24.32 -2.41 15.05
N ALA A 259 -24.08 -3.46 14.24
CA ALA A 259 -22.77 -3.75 13.67
C ALA A 259 -22.14 -2.58 12.89
N TRP A 260 -22.95 -1.80 12.15
CA TRP A 260 -22.47 -0.68 11.35
C TRP A 260 -21.85 0.45 12.19
N GLN A 261 -22.27 0.60 13.46
CA GLN A 261 -21.73 1.63 14.36
C GLN A 261 -20.27 1.38 14.74
N LYS A 262 -19.79 0.15 14.58
CA LYS A 262 -18.41 -0.26 14.85
C LYS A 262 -17.47 -0.04 13.67
N ILE A 263 -17.99 0.42 12.53
CA ILE A 263 -17.25 0.55 11.29
C ILE A 263 -17.26 2.03 10.86
N VAL A 264 -16.07 2.58 10.63
CA VAL A 264 -15.87 3.95 10.17
C VAL A 264 -15.10 3.91 8.85
N VAL A 265 -15.58 4.62 7.84
CA VAL A 265 -14.89 4.78 6.55
C VAL A 265 -14.27 6.17 6.48
N CYS A 266 -12.94 6.23 6.39
CA CYS A 266 -12.18 7.46 6.30
C CYS A 266 -11.62 7.64 4.88
N MET A 267 -12.01 8.71 4.19
CA MET A 267 -11.49 9.07 2.87
C MET A 267 -10.49 10.22 3.04
N VAL A 268 -9.25 10.07 2.56
CA VAL A 268 -8.22 11.12 2.67
C VAL A 268 -7.74 11.52 1.28
N PHE A 269 -8.12 12.72 0.84
CA PHE A 269 -7.83 13.27 -0.48
C PHE A 269 -6.59 14.18 -0.42
N ASP A 270 -5.62 13.91 -1.30
CA ASP A 270 -4.32 14.54 -1.29
C ASP A 270 -4.23 15.83 -2.12
N GLY A 271 -4.82 16.88 -1.57
CA GLY A 271 -4.76 18.23 -2.11
C GLY A 271 -6.04 18.62 -2.82
N LEU A 272 -6.49 19.83 -2.53
CA LEU A 272 -7.71 20.41 -3.08
C LEU A 272 -7.65 20.50 -4.60
N ASP A 273 -6.53 20.98 -5.14
CA ASP A 273 -6.33 21.21 -6.58
C ASP A 273 -6.16 19.94 -7.41
N ASN A 274 -5.69 18.84 -6.80
CA ASN A 274 -5.52 17.57 -7.52
C ASN A 274 -6.83 16.77 -7.60
N THR A 275 -7.85 17.18 -6.84
CA THR A 275 -9.11 16.46 -6.77
C THR A 275 -9.95 16.72 -8.02
N ASP A 276 -10.33 15.66 -8.73
CA ASP A 276 -11.34 15.74 -9.78
C ASP A 276 -12.63 16.33 -9.22
N LYS A 277 -13.01 17.48 -9.76
CA LYS A 277 -14.24 18.20 -9.43
C LYS A 277 -15.48 17.29 -9.50
N ASN A 278 -15.53 16.36 -10.45
CA ASN A 278 -16.65 15.42 -10.61
C ASN A 278 -16.75 14.42 -9.44
N VAL A 279 -15.64 14.14 -8.77
CA VAL A 279 -15.63 13.27 -7.59
C VAL A 279 -16.34 13.94 -6.43
N LEU A 280 -16.13 15.25 -6.25
CA LEU A 280 -16.84 16.03 -5.23
C LEU A 280 -18.35 16.04 -5.47
N ASP A 281 -18.77 16.09 -6.74
CA ASP A 281 -20.19 16.01 -7.10
C ASP A 281 -20.79 14.63 -6.73
N VAL A 282 -20.03 13.54 -6.87
CA VAL A 282 -20.42 12.21 -6.37
C VAL A 282 -20.53 12.18 -4.84
N LEU A 283 -19.57 12.76 -4.13
CA LEU A 283 -19.59 12.85 -2.66
C LEU A 283 -20.76 13.72 -2.15
N ALA A 284 -21.11 14.78 -2.88
CA ALA A 284 -22.27 15.62 -2.60
C ALA A 284 -23.58 14.85 -2.79
N THR A 285 -23.67 14.02 -3.84
CA THR A 285 -24.85 13.19 -4.13
C THR A 285 -25.18 12.21 -3.00
N ILE A 286 -24.18 11.78 -2.23
CA ILE A 286 -24.37 10.88 -1.07
C ILE A 286 -24.38 11.61 0.28
N GLY A 287 -24.21 12.94 0.29
CA GLY A 287 -24.31 13.82 1.46
C GLY A 287 -23.02 14.03 2.24
N VAL A 288 -21.90 13.45 1.79
CA VAL A 288 -20.60 13.50 2.49
C VAL A 288 -19.84 14.82 2.24
N TYR A 289 -20.25 15.58 1.23
CA TYR A 289 -19.67 16.88 0.89
C TYR A 289 -20.78 17.88 0.51
N GLN A 290 -20.55 19.18 0.75
CA GLN A 290 -21.40 20.26 0.26
C GLN A 290 -20.55 21.43 -0.22
N ASP A 291 -20.98 22.08 -1.31
CA ASP A 291 -20.33 23.29 -1.81
C ASP A 291 -20.62 24.51 -0.91
N GLY A 292 -19.67 25.44 -0.83
CA GLY A 292 -19.82 26.70 -0.07
C GLY A 292 -19.47 26.64 1.42
N VAL A 293 -19.06 25.48 1.95
CA VAL A 293 -18.74 25.33 3.39
C VAL A 293 -17.24 25.43 3.71
N ILE A 294 -16.36 25.28 2.70
CA ILE A 294 -14.91 25.28 2.88
C ILE A 294 -14.43 26.69 3.25
N LYS A 295 -13.54 26.78 4.26
CA LYS A 295 -12.93 28.04 4.72
C LYS A 295 -11.41 27.97 4.56
N LYS A 296 -10.82 28.99 3.92
CA LYS A 296 -9.38 29.07 3.67
C LYS A 296 -8.55 29.11 4.95
N ASP A 297 -9.00 29.91 5.90
CA ASP A 297 -8.36 30.13 7.18
C ASP A 297 -9.44 30.40 8.24
N VAL A 298 -9.08 30.13 9.49
CA VAL A 298 -9.86 30.48 10.67
C VAL A 298 -9.02 31.45 11.47
N ASN A 299 -9.45 32.71 11.56
CA ASN A 299 -8.73 33.75 12.30
C ASN A 299 -7.28 33.99 11.80
N GLY A 300 -7.06 33.96 10.49
CA GLY A 300 -5.73 34.12 9.90
C GLY A 300 -4.83 32.89 10.00
N GLN A 301 -5.26 31.82 10.68
CA GLN A 301 -4.56 30.53 10.67
C GLN A 301 -5.03 29.69 9.47
N PRO A 302 -4.13 29.33 8.54
CA PRO A 302 -4.52 28.63 7.32
C PRO A 302 -5.06 27.24 7.63
N THR A 303 -6.14 26.86 6.96
CA THR A 303 -6.69 25.52 7.04
C THR A 303 -5.77 24.55 6.32
N VAL A 304 -5.27 23.55 7.05
CA VAL A 304 -4.39 22.48 6.53
C VAL A 304 -5.22 21.36 5.91
N ALA A 305 -6.39 21.07 6.50
CA ALA A 305 -7.34 20.10 5.98
C ALA A 305 -8.80 20.46 6.34
N HIS A 306 -9.71 20.06 5.45
CA HIS A 306 -11.15 20.18 5.59
C HIS A 306 -11.73 18.80 5.94
N ILE A 307 -12.36 18.68 7.11
CA ILE A 307 -12.93 17.41 7.59
C ILE A 307 -14.45 17.50 7.52
N PHE A 308 -15.06 16.52 6.88
CA PHE A 308 -16.50 16.36 6.76
C PHE A 308 -16.92 15.04 7.40
N GLU A 309 -17.98 15.05 8.21
CA GLU A 309 -18.53 13.85 8.82
C GLU A 309 -20.02 13.73 8.50
N TYR A 310 -20.43 12.59 7.95
CA TYR A 310 -21.83 12.30 7.64
C TYR A 310 -22.09 10.79 7.59
N THR A 311 -23.31 10.37 7.96
CA THR A 311 -23.72 8.96 7.89
C THR A 311 -24.79 8.80 6.81
N THR A 312 -24.56 7.93 5.84
CA THR A 312 -25.46 7.74 4.68
C THR A 312 -25.67 6.27 4.34
N GLN A 313 -26.80 5.97 3.69
CA GLN A 313 -27.09 4.69 3.05
C GLN A 313 -27.01 4.76 1.53
N LEU A 314 -26.78 5.96 0.98
CA LEU A 314 -26.68 6.19 -0.44
C LEU A 314 -25.33 5.73 -0.97
N SER A 315 -25.33 5.16 -2.18
CA SER A 315 -24.12 4.74 -2.86
C SER A 315 -24.23 4.99 -4.35
N VAL A 316 -23.12 5.39 -4.98
CA VAL A 316 -23.06 5.55 -6.44
C VAL A 316 -22.25 4.39 -7.01
N THR A 317 -22.81 3.69 -8.00
CA THR A 317 -22.14 2.58 -8.69
C THR A 317 -21.06 3.09 -9.65
N PRO A 318 -20.09 2.26 -10.09
CA PRO A 318 -19.15 2.63 -11.15
C PRO A 318 -19.83 3.14 -12.43
N SER A 319 -21.00 2.58 -12.76
CA SER A 319 -21.88 2.99 -13.86
C SER A 319 -22.67 4.27 -13.60
N GLN A 320 -22.36 5.00 -12.53
CA GLN A 320 -22.97 6.29 -12.17
C GLN A 320 -24.49 6.20 -11.87
N GLN A 321 -24.94 5.03 -11.41
CA GLN A 321 -26.31 4.85 -10.93
C GLN A 321 -26.35 5.02 -9.41
N LEU A 322 -27.30 5.84 -8.93
CA LEU A 322 -27.55 6.04 -7.50
C LEU A 322 -28.36 4.87 -6.93
N ILE A 323 -27.80 4.21 -5.94
CA ILE A 323 -28.44 3.17 -5.15
C ILE A 323 -29.03 3.81 -3.89
N ARG A 324 -30.34 3.67 -3.75
CA ARG A 324 -31.12 4.08 -2.57
C ARG A 324 -31.44 2.85 -1.74
N PRO A 325 -31.55 2.98 -0.41
CA PRO A 325 -31.97 1.85 0.41
C PRO A 325 -33.39 1.42 0.04
N MET A 326 -33.63 0.12 0.01
CA MET A 326 -34.96 -0.48 -0.17
C MET A 326 -35.50 -0.96 1.18
N GLU A 327 -36.81 -1.00 1.35
CA GLU A 327 -37.43 -1.55 2.56
C GLU A 327 -37.15 -3.05 2.67
N ASP A 328 -36.62 -3.46 3.84
CA ASP A 328 -36.46 -4.84 4.32
C ASP A 328 -35.88 -5.89 3.35
N SER A 329 -34.98 -5.47 2.45
CA SER A 329 -34.19 -6.38 1.63
C SER A 329 -32.80 -6.62 2.20
N ALA A 330 -32.32 -7.86 2.15
CA ALA A 330 -30.92 -8.19 2.46
C ALA A 330 -29.91 -7.52 1.50
N GLN A 331 -30.38 -7.00 0.36
CA GLN A 331 -29.55 -6.24 -0.58
C GLN A 331 -29.39 -4.77 -0.19
N THR A 332 -30.21 -4.25 0.73
CA THR A 332 -30.15 -2.87 1.20
C THR A 332 -28.83 -2.58 1.87
N LEU A 333 -28.21 -1.44 1.50
CA LEU A 333 -26.97 -0.99 2.12
C LEU A 333 -27.26 -0.45 3.54
N PRO A 334 -26.50 -0.88 4.55
CA PRO A 334 -26.63 -0.35 5.90
C PRO A 334 -26.10 1.08 5.97
N PRO A 335 -26.40 1.83 7.04
CA PRO A 335 -25.74 3.10 7.31
C PRO A 335 -24.21 2.95 7.35
N VAL A 336 -23.49 3.91 6.78
CA VAL A 336 -22.03 3.96 6.82
C VAL A 336 -21.58 5.32 7.35
N GLN A 337 -20.76 5.31 8.40
CA GLN A 337 -20.17 6.50 9.02
C GLN A 337 -18.96 6.96 8.21
N PHE A 338 -19.05 8.11 7.55
CA PHE A 338 -17.95 8.67 6.77
C PHE A 338 -17.21 9.77 7.52
N ILE A 339 -15.88 9.74 7.42
CA ILE A 339 -14.98 10.85 7.67
C ILE A 339 -14.31 11.17 6.34
N PHE A 340 -14.58 12.33 5.76
CA PHE A 340 -13.93 12.79 4.54
C PHE A 340 -12.95 13.91 4.88
N CYS A 341 -11.66 13.68 4.62
CA CYS A 341 -10.57 14.61 4.87
C CYS A 341 -10.00 15.09 3.53
N LEU A 342 -10.27 16.34 3.17
CA LEU A 342 -9.74 17.00 1.98
C LEU A 342 -8.60 17.91 2.39
N LYS A 343 -7.35 17.52 2.07
CA LYS A 343 -6.18 18.33 2.41
C LYS A 343 -6.12 19.57 1.51
N GLN A 344 -5.69 20.69 2.07
CA GLN A 344 -5.53 21.93 1.30
C GLN A 344 -4.45 21.75 0.21
N ASN A 345 -3.28 21.24 0.59
CA ASN A 345 -2.12 21.09 -0.29
C ASN A 345 -1.79 19.61 -0.58
N ASN A 346 -1.17 19.35 -1.72
CA ASN A 346 -0.61 18.03 -2.07
C ASN A 346 0.60 17.70 -1.19
N SER A 347 0.38 16.87 -0.17
CA SER A 347 1.42 16.50 0.80
C SER A 347 1.85 15.03 0.70
N LYS A 348 1.43 14.32 -0.36
CA LYS A 348 1.74 12.91 -0.66
C LYS A 348 1.05 11.91 0.27
N LYS A 349 1.10 10.63 -0.15
CA LYS A 349 0.45 9.48 0.49
C LYS A 349 0.83 9.29 1.96
N ILE A 350 2.12 9.42 2.29
CA ILE A 350 2.61 9.24 3.67
C ILE A 350 1.96 10.25 4.62
N ASN A 351 1.75 11.50 4.18
CA ASN A 351 1.02 12.49 4.96
C ASN A 351 -0.47 12.17 5.09
N SER A 352 -1.09 11.61 4.05
CA SER A 352 -2.48 11.11 4.15
C SER A 352 -2.61 10.00 5.20
N HIS A 353 -1.62 9.11 5.30
CA HIS A 353 -1.55 8.12 6.39
C HIS A 353 -1.26 8.77 7.75
N ARG A 354 -0.57 9.92 7.82
CA ARG A 354 -0.38 10.65 9.08
C ARG A 354 -1.69 11.22 9.61
N TRP A 355 -2.53 11.80 8.74
CA TRP A 355 -3.91 12.15 9.07
C TRP A 355 -4.70 10.92 9.55
N LEU A 356 -4.58 9.79 8.86
CA LEU A 356 -5.28 8.57 9.26
C LEU A 356 -4.85 8.08 10.65
N PHE A 357 -3.56 7.86 10.89
CA PHE A 357 -3.11 7.17 12.10
C PHE A 357 -2.90 8.10 13.30
N ASN A 358 -2.28 9.27 13.10
CA ASN A 358 -1.90 10.17 14.19
C ASN A 358 -3.01 11.16 14.58
N ALA A 359 -3.91 11.51 13.64
CA ALA A 359 -5.09 12.31 13.93
C ALA A 359 -6.30 11.41 14.23
N PHE A 360 -6.90 10.80 13.20
CA PHE A 360 -8.20 10.13 13.36
C PHE A 360 -8.10 8.83 14.16
N GLY A 361 -7.14 7.98 13.85
CA GLY A 361 -6.89 6.71 14.54
C GLY A 361 -6.58 6.92 16.02
N ARG A 362 -5.87 8.00 16.39
CA ARG A 362 -5.57 8.33 17.78
C ARG A 362 -6.81 8.68 18.60
N ILE A 363 -7.80 9.34 17.98
CA ILE A 363 -9.07 9.70 18.61
C ILE A 363 -10.02 8.50 18.67
N LEU A 364 -10.13 7.76 17.57
CA LEU A 364 -11.05 6.62 17.44
C LEU A 364 -10.55 5.35 18.13
N ASN A 365 -9.23 5.21 18.27
CA ASN A 365 -8.53 4.04 18.79
C ASN A 365 -9.08 2.71 18.24
N PRO A 366 -9.07 2.51 16.91
CA PRO A 366 -9.66 1.33 16.28
C PRO A 366 -8.89 0.05 16.63
N GLU A 367 -9.53 -1.12 16.56
CA GLU A 367 -8.79 -2.39 16.69
C GLU A 367 -7.97 -2.69 15.42
N VAL A 368 -8.61 -2.56 14.25
CA VAL A 368 -7.98 -2.81 12.94
C VAL A 368 -8.21 -1.63 11.99
N CYS A 369 -7.13 -1.19 11.35
CA CYS A 369 -7.15 -0.22 10.26
C CYS A 369 -6.96 -0.95 8.93
N ILE A 370 -7.90 -0.83 7.99
CA ILE A 370 -7.77 -1.34 6.62
C ILE A 370 -7.35 -0.18 5.73
N LEU A 371 -6.36 -0.38 4.86
CA LEU A 371 -5.91 0.58 3.85
C LEU A 371 -6.36 0.12 2.46
N LEU A 372 -6.98 1.04 1.73
CA LEU A 372 -7.42 0.91 0.35
C LEU A 372 -6.93 2.12 -0.45
N ASP A 373 -6.44 1.89 -1.66
CA ASP A 373 -6.26 2.97 -2.64
C ASP A 373 -7.56 3.15 -3.45
N ALA A 374 -7.94 4.40 -3.72
CA ALA A 374 -9.02 4.70 -4.66
C ALA A 374 -8.75 4.04 -6.03
N GLY A 375 -9.78 3.44 -6.60
CA GLY A 375 -9.70 2.57 -7.79
C GLY A 375 -9.65 1.07 -7.46
N THR A 376 -9.30 0.69 -6.22
CA THR A 376 -9.27 -0.71 -5.79
C THR A 376 -10.66 -1.17 -5.34
N LYS A 377 -11.17 -2.24 -5.95
CA LYS A 377 -12.47 -2.81 -5.60
C LYS A 377 -12.29 -4.01 -4.67
N PRO A 378 -12.71 -3.96 -3.39
CA PRO A 378 -12.74 -5.15 -2.55
C PRO A 378 -13.81 -6.12 -3.09
N SER A 379 -13.44 -7.39 -3.22
CA SER A 379 -14.38 -8.47 -3.54
C SER A 379 -15.39 -8.69 -2.38
N PRO A 380 -16.52 -9.38 -2.62
CA PRO A 380 -17.49 -9.66 -1.56
C PRO A 380 -16.85 -10.35 -0.36
N LYS A 381 -17.20 -9.92 0.86
CA LYS A 381 -16.65 -10.41 2.14
C LYS A 381 -15.13 -10.27 2.33
N SER A 382 -14.39 -9.61 1.44
CA SER A 382 -12.94 -9.45 1.58
C SER A 382 -12.55 -8.66 2.83
N LEU A 383 -13.31 -7.62 3.20
CA LEU A 383 -13.03 -6.84 4.42
C LEU A 383 -13.30 -7.66 5.68
N LEU A 384 -14.36 -8.48 5.65
CA LEU A 384 -14.67 -9.44 6.71
C LEU A 384 -13.54 -10.45 6.87
N ALA A 385 -13.05 -11.05 5.77
CA ALA A 385 -11.98 -12.04 5.81
C ALA A 385 -10.67 -11.46 6.38
N LEU A 386 -10.33 -10.21 6.06
CA LEU A 386 -9.21 -9.51 6.70
C LEU A 386 -9.44 -9.39 8.21
N TRP A 387 -10.60 -8.86 8.63
CA TRP A 387 -10.94 -8.71 10.04
C TRP A 387 -10.91 -10.05 10.80
N GLU A 388 -11.48 -11.12 10.23
CA GLU A 388 -11.46 -12.48 10.80
C GLU A 388 -10.03 -12.96 11.06
N GLY A 389 -9.08 -12.61 10.19
CA GLY A 389 -7.65 -12.88 10.41
C GLY A 389 -7.14 -12.27 11.72
N PHE A 390 -7.47 -10.99 11.99
CA PHE A 390 -7.09 -10.32 13.23
C PHE A 390 -7.89 -10.80 14.44
N TYR A 391 -9.16 -11.13 14.25
CA TYR A 391 -10.01 -11.63 15.31
C TYR A 391 -9.51 -12.99 15.83
N ASN A 392 -9.09 -13.87 14.92
CA ASN A 392 -8.64 -15.21 15.26
C ASN A 392 -7.18 -15.29 15.73
N ASP A 393 -6.36 -14.27 15.43
CA ASP A 393 -4.97 -14.22 15.85
C ASP A 393 -4.61 -12.89 16.54
N LYS A 394 -4.51 -12.93 17.87
CA LYS A 394 -4.21 -11.77 18.72
C LYS A 394 -2.83 -11.16 18.49
N ASP A 395 -1.88 -11.95 17.95
CA ASP A 395 -0.49 -11.57 17.69
C ASP A 395 -0.29 -11.19 16.20
N LEU A 396 -1.34 -11.22 15.38
CA LEU A 396 -1.33 -10.69 14.02
C LEU A 396 -1.30 -9.17 14.05
N GLY A 397 -0.18 -8.60 13.60
CA GLY A 397 0.03 -7.15 13.59
C GLY A 397 -0.31 -6.50 12.24
N GLY A 398 -0.24 -7.25 11.15
CA GLY A 398 -0.64 -6.78 9.83
C GLY A 398 -0.95 -7.93 8.86
N ALA A 399 -1.81 -7.67 7.89
CA ALA A 399 -2.18 -8.65 6.88
C ALA A 399 -2.52 -8.00 5.54
N CYS A 400 -2.44 -8.77 4.46
CA CYS A 400 -2.92 -8.34 3.14
C CYS A 400 -3.74 -9.43 2.47
N GLY A 401 -4.62 -8.99 1.56
CA GLY A 401 -5.36 -9.86 0.66
C GLY A 401 -4.67 -10.05 -0.68
N GLU A 402 -5.24 -10.91 -1.52
CA GLU A 402 -4.87 -11.05 -2.93
C GLU A 402 -5.21 -9.76 -3.68
N ILE A 403 -4.20 -9.10 -4.25
CA ILE A 403 -4.42 -8.07 -5.26
C ILE A 403 -4.32 -8.71 -6.63
N HIS A 404 -5.37 -8.57 -7.44
CA HIS A 404 -5.39 -9.06 -8.81
C HIS A 404 -5.75 -7.96 -9.81
N ALA A 405 -5.25 -8.12 -11.04
CA ALA A 405 -5.50 -7.15 -12.10
C ALA A 405 -6.96 -7.17 -12.54
N MET A 406 -7.50 -6.00 -12.88
CA MET A 406 -8.77 -5.86 -13.60
C MET A 406 -8.57 -6.42 -15.01
N LEU A 407 -9.28 -7.51 -15.36
CA LEU A 407 -9.14 -8.14 -16.69
C LEU A 407 -10.18 -7.65 -17.70
N GLY A 408 -11.13 -6.83 -17.25
CA GLY A 408 -12.28 -6.39 -18.03
C GLY A 408 -13.29 -7.50 -18.29
N LYS A 409 -14.45 -7.14 -18.86
CA LYS A 409 -15.54 -8.09 -19.13
C LYS A 409 -15.05 -9.21 -20.06
N GLY A 410 -15.10 -10.46 -19.59
CA GLY A 410 -14.64 -11.62 -20.34
C GLY A 410 -13.13 -11.69 -20.59
N GLY A 411 -12.32 -10.98 -19.79
CA GLY A 411 -10.86 -11.02 -19.90
C GLY A 411 -10.28 -10.24 -21.08
N LYS A 412 -11.05 -9.34 -21.73
CA LYS A 412 -10.62 -8.59 -22.92
C LYS A 412 -9.30 -7.84 -22.76
N LYS A 413 -8.96 -7.36 -21.56
CA LYS A 413 -7.69 -6.65 -21.34
C LYS A 413 -6.46 -7.56 -21.46
N LEU A 414 -6.62 -8.89 -21.36
CA LEU A 414 -5.54 -9.86 -21.55
C LEU A 414 -5.00 -9.90 -22.99
N LEU A 415 -5.72 -9.33 -23.96
CA LEU A 415 -5.21 -9.14 -25.33
C LEU A 415 -4.00 -8.20 -25.38
N ASN A 416 -3.87 -7.31 -24.38
CA ASN A 416 -2.68 -6.51 -24.20
C ASN A 416 -1.61 -7.33 -23.46
N PRO A 417 -0.46 -7.66 -24.10
CA PRO A 417 0.60 -8.44 -23.47
C PRO A 417 1.09 -7.84 -22.14
N LEU A 418 1.13 -6.52 -22.02
CA LEU A 418 1.57 -5.86 -20.78
C LEU A 418 0.63 -6.17 -19.62
N VAL A 419 -0.69 -6.17 -19.85
CA VAL A 419 -1.68 -6.53 -18.84
C VAL A 419 -1.58 -8.03 -18.49
N ALA A 420 -1.44 -8.89 -19.51
CA ALA A 420 -1.34 -10.33 -19.33
C ALA A 420 -0.14 -10.72 -18.45
N VAL A 421 1.03 -10.13 -18.69
CA VAL A 421 2.25 -10.40 -17.91
C VAL A 421 2.12 -9.91 -16.48
N GLN A 422 1.59 -8.71 -16.27
CA GLN A 422 1.37 -8.18 -14.93
C GLN A 422 0.40 -9.06 -14.14
N ASN A 423 -0.66 -9.54 -14.78
CA ASN A 423 -1.58 -10.48 -14.15
C ASN A 423 -0.88 -11.80 -13.76
N PHE A 424 0.00 -12.34 -14.61
CA PHE A 424 0.77 -13.55 -14.27
C PHE A 424 1.63 -13.32 -13.02
N GLU A 425 2.38 -12.22 -12.98
CA GLU A 425 3.25 -11.90 -11.85
C GLU A 425 2.49 -11.74 -10.54
N TYR A 426 1.36 -11.02 -10.57
CA TYR A 426 0.51 -10.90 -9.38
C TYR A 426 0.02 -12.26 -8.91
N LYS A 427 -0.45 -13.12 -9.82
CA LYS A 427 -0.96 -14.45 -9.47
C LYS A 427 0.13 -15.33 -8.88
N ILE A 428 1.28 -15.47 -9.53
CA ILE A 428 2.39 -16.29 -9.01
C ILE A 428 2.91 -15.74 -7.69
N SER A 429 3.00 -14.42 -7.53
CA SER A 429 3.42 -13.83 -6.25
C SER A 429 2.43 -14.14 -5.12
N ASN A 430 1.12 -14.06 -5.39
CA ASN A 430 0.08 -14.39 -4.40
C ASN A 430 -0.07 -15.90 -4.14
N ILE A 431 0.33 -16.76 -5.08
CA ILE A 431 0.24 -18.23 -4.96
C ILE A 431 1.48 -18.82 -4.29
N LEU A 432 2.66 -18.27 -4.54
CA LEU A 432 3.93 -18.83 -4.04
C LEU A 432 4.62 -17.92 -3.03
N ASP A 433 4.89 -16.66 -3.39
CA ASP A 433 5.70 -15.77 -2.54
C ASP A 433 4.98 -15.39 -1.25
N LYS A 434 3.75 -14.89 -1.36
CA LYS A 434 2.96 -14.48 -0.18
C LYS A 434 2.68 -15.63 0.77
N PRO A 435 2.31 -16.84 0.29
CA PRO A 435 2.20 -18.03 1.13
C PRO A 435 3.51 -18.44 1.80
N LEU A 436 4.64 -18.43 1.09
CA LEU A 436 5.96 -18.69 1.68
C LEU A 436 6.27 -17.71 2.82
N GLU A 437 6.19 -16.41 2.55
CA GLU A 437 6.51 -15.37 3.53
C GLU A 437 5.54 -15.39 4.73
N SER A 438 4.26 -15.63 4.47
CA SER A 438 3.22 -15.78 5.51
C SER A 438 3.48 -16.98 6.42
N SER A 439 4.03 -18.07 5.86
CA SER A 439 4.42 -19.26 6.63
C SER A 439 5.51 -18.98 7.65
N PHE A 440 6.44 -18.07 7.33
CA PHE A 440 7.49 -17.62 8.23
C PHE A 440 7.00 -16.56 9.22
N GLY A 441 5.88 -15.88 8.92
CA GLY A 441 5.31 -14.81 9.74
C GLY A 441 5.89 -13.43 9.45
N TYR A 442 6.62 -13.26 8.34
CA TYR A 442 7.13 -11.98 7.86
C TYR A 442 6.84 -11.84 6.36
N VAL A 443 5.66 -11.31 6.04
CA VAL A 443 5.34 -10.86 4.69
C VAL A 443 6.13 -9.59 4.38
N SER A 444 6.99 -9.62 3.35
CA SER A 444 7.95 -8.55 3.08
C SER A 444 7.32 -7.26 2.55
N VAL A 445 6.06 -7.35 2.09
CA VAL A 445 5.25 -6.21 1.70
C VAL A 445 3.76 -6.50 1.90
N LEU A 446 3.10 -5.63 2.65
CA LEU A 446 1.64 -5.54 2.71
C LEU A 446 1.24 -4.33 1.85
N PRO A 447 0.73 -4.53 0.63
CA PRO A 447 0.53 -3.41 -0.29
C PRO A 447 -0.47 -2.38 0.27
N GLY A 448 -0.12 -1.10 0.22
CA GLY A 448 -1.00 -0.02 0.67
C GLY A 448 -2.35 0.05 -0.06
N ALA A 449 -2.47 -0.58 -1.24
CA ALA A 449 -3.71 -0.64 -2.01
C ALA A 449 -4.76 -1.60 -1.43
N PHE A 450 -4.35 -2.64 -0.71
CA PHE A 450 -5.26 -3.55 -0.01
C PHE A 450 -4.57 -4.32 1.12
N SER A 451 -4.47 -3.69 2.28
CA SER A 451 -3.85 -4.25 3.48
C SER A 451 -4.58 -3.83 4.74
N ALA A 452 -4.24 -4.44 5.87
CA ALA A 452 -4.80 -4.14 7.16
C ALA A 452 -3.73 -4.23 8.23
N TYR A 453 -3.86 -3.41 9.28
CA TYR A 453 -2.93 -3.33 10.39
C TYR A 453 -3.69 -3.28 11.70
N ARG A 454 -3.21 -3.98 12.71
CA ARG A 454 -3.71 -3.81 14.07
C ARG A 454 -3.18 -2.50 14.62
N PHE A 455 -4.06 -1.63 15.09
CA PHE A 455 -3.67 -0.26 15.44
C PHE A 455 -2.59 -0.22 16.54
N ARG A 456 -2.77 -0.96 17.64
CA ARG A 456 -1.74 -1.07 18.70
C ARG A 456 -0.40 -1.64 18.23
N ALA A 457 -0.40 -2.47 17.18
CA ALA A 457 0.82 -3.06 16.65
C ALA A 457 1.62 -2.01 15.85
N ILE A 458 0.95 -1.20 15.04
CA ILE A 458 1.59 -0.22 14.15
C ILE A 458 2.10 1.02 14.91
N MET A 459 1.45 1.41 16.01
CA MET A 459 1.81 2.59 16.82
C MET A 459 3.26 2.54 17.38
N GLY A 460 3.84 3.73 17.58
CA GLY A 460 5.22 3.92 18.05
C GLY A 460 6.23 3.80 16.92
N ARG A 461 7.36 3.13 17.17
CA ARG A 461 8.48 3.02 16.22
C ARG A 461 8.11 2.65 14.78
N PRO A 462 7.18 1.71 14.49
CA PRO A 462 6.84 1.40 13.11
C PRO A 462 6.27 2.61 12.35
N LEU A 463 5.31 3.33 12.94
CA LEU A 463 4.81 4.58 12.35
C LEU A 463 5.82 5.73 12.36
N GLU A 464 6.64 5.87 13.41
CA GLU A 464 7.70 6.90 13.44
C GLU A 464 8.68 6.73 12.26
N GLN A 465 9.13 5.50 12.03
CA GLN A 465 10.02 5.18 10.93
C GLN A 465 9.35 5.35 9.56
N TYR A 466 8.05 5.02 9.47
CA TYR A 466 7.24 5.22 8.27
C TYR A 466 7.10 6.70 7.92
N PHE A 467 6.80 7.55 8.90
CA PHE A 467 6.61 8.99 8.70
C PHE A 467 7.91 9.78 8.48
N HIS A 468 9.08 9.18 8.64
CA HIS A 468 10.32 9.81 8.16
C HIS A 468 10.32 10.08 6.64
N GLY A 469 9.49 9.35 5.87
CA GLY A 469 9.25 9.61 4.45
C GLY A 469 8.33 10.80 4.16
N ASP A 470 7.75 11.42 5.19
CA ASP A 470 6.85 12.54 5.03
C ASP A 470 7.60 13.85 4.78
N HIS A 471 7.34 14.46 3.63
CA HIS A 471 7.98 15.72 3.23
C HIS A 471 7.71 16.86 4.21
N THR A 472 6.51 16.92 4.80
CA THR A 472 6.13 17.98 5.74
C THR A 472 6.87 17.91 7.07
N LEU A 473 7.39 16.72 7.44
CA LEU A 473 8.24 16.55 8.64
C LEU A 473 9.72 16.77 8.36
N SER A 474 10.13 16.97 7.10
CA SER A 474 11.55 17.05 6.75
C SER A 474 12.30 18.12 7.54
N LYS A 475 11.70 19.31 7.66
CA LYS A 475 12.28 20.43 8.39
C LYS A 475 12.44 20.12 9.89
N LEU A 476 11.44 19.47 10.48
CA LEU A 476 11.42 19.10 11.91
C LEU A 476 12.41 17.97 12.23
N LEU A 477 12.51 16.98 11.34
CA LEU A 477 13.38 15.81 11.51
C LEU A 477 14.84 16.07 11.12
N GLY A 478 15.13 17.17 10.42
CA GLY A 478 16.46 17.54 9.94
C GLY A 478 17.12 16.40 9.14
N LYS A 479 18.28 15.91 9.60
CA LYS A 479 19.01 14.79 8.96
C LYS A 479 18.23 13.46 8.91
N LYS A 480 17.20 13.30 9.75
CA LYS A 480 16.32 12.13 9.77
C LYS A 480 15.07 12.31 8.90
N GLY A 481 14.82 13.49 8.36
CA GLY A 481 13.69 13.74 7.46
C GLY A 481 14.02 13.41 6.02
N ILE A 482 13.02 13.10 5.19
CA ILE A 482 13.24 12.65 3.81
C ILE A 482 14.17 13.59 3.03
N GLU A 483 14.04 14.92 3.15
CA GLU A 483 14.92 15.87 2.45
C GLU A 483 16.39 15.84 2.91
N GLY A 484 16.64 15.57 4.20
CA GLY A 484 17.98 15.49 4.79
C GLY A 484 18.64 14.10 4.65
N MET A 485 17.92 13.11 4.12
CA MET A 485 18.41 11.75 3.92
C MET A 485 19.26 11.58 2.66
N ASN A 486 20.16 10.59 2.71
CA ASN A 486 20.85 10.13 1.51
C ASN A 486 19.89 9.46 0.51
N ILE A 487 20.29 9.41 -0.76
CA ILE A 487 19.47 8.90 -1.86
C ILE A 487 19.06 7.43 -1.68
N PHE A 488 19.87 6.63 -0.99
CA PHE A 488 19.55 5.25 -0.66
C PHE A 488 18.32 5.18 0.24
N LYS A 489 18.31 5.93 1.35
CA LYS A 489 17.15 6.01 2.24
C LYS A 489 15.94 6.64 1.55
N LYS A 490 16.12 7.61 0.64
CA LYS A 490 15.02 8.15 -0.16
C LYS A 490 14.37 7.08 -1.05
N ASN A 491 15.16 6.24 -1.73
CA ASN A 491 14.63 5.12 -2.52
C ASN A 491 13.91 4.10 -1.64
N MET A 492 14.35 3.90 -0.39
CA MET A 492 13.65 3.03 0.57
C MET A 492 12.18 3.45 0.78
N PHE A 493 11.89 4.75 0.83
CA PHE A 493 10.52 5.28 0.96
C PHE A 493 9.70 5.27 -0.34
N LEU A 494 10.24 4.77 -1.45
CA LEU A 494 9.42 4.39 -2.63
C LEU A 494 8.70 3.05 -2.44
N ALA A 495 9.10 2.29 -1.42
CA ALA A 495 8.45 1.06 -0.96
C ALA A 495 8.30 1.10 0.56
N GLU A 496 7.71 2.19 1.05
CA GLU A 496 7.49 2.48 2.47
C GLU A 496 6.75 1.35 3.21
N ASP A 497 5.83 0.67 2.51
CA ASP A 497 5.10 -0.50 3.02
C ASP A 497 6.06 -1.61 3.48
N ARG A 498 7.18 -1.81 2.77
CA ARG A 498 8.18 -2.84 3.11
C ARG A 498 8.92 -2.50 4.41
N ILE A 499 9.23 -1.22 4.60
CA ILE A 499 9.85 -0.73 5.85
C ILE A 499 8.89 -0.99 7.00
N LEU A 500 7.62 -0.63 6.81
CA LEU A 500 6.59 -0.79 7.83
C LEU A 500 6.43 -2.27 8.24
N CYS A 501 6.43 -3.17 7.26
CA CYS A 501 6.40 -4.61 7.51
C CYS A 501 7.57 -5.07 8.38
N PHE A 502 8.79 -4.67 8.03
CA PHE A 502 9.99 -5.02 8.81
C PHE A 502 9.94 -4.44 10.22
N GLU A 503 9.63 -3.14 10.36
CA GLU A 503 9.58 -2.46 11.65
C GLU A 503 8.54 -3.05 12.60
N LEU A 504 7.42 -3.52 12.06
CA LEU A 504 6.36 -4.14 12.83
C LEU A 504 6.78 -5.51 13.36
N VAL A 505 7.42 -6.36 12.54
CA VAL A 505 7.93 -7.67 13.00
C VAL A 505 9.12 -7.50 13.95
N ALA A 506 9.97 -6.49 13.72
CA ALA A 506 11.15 -6.17 14.54
C ALA A 506 10.85 -5.24 15.73
N LYS A 507 9.56 -5.05 16.08
CA LYS A 507 9.16 -4.20 17.21
C LYS A 507 9.65 -4.79 18.52
N ALA A 508 10.43 -4.02 19.27
CA ALA A 508 11.09 -4.50 20.48
C ALA A 508 10.08 -4.96 21.55
N GLY A 509 10.36 -6.09 22.20
CA GLY A 509 9.49 -6.68 23.23
C GLY A 509 8.13 -7.18 22.75
N GLN A 510 7.87 -7.16 21.44
CA GLN A 510 6.60 -7.57 20.86
C GLN A 510 6.79 -8.73 19.89
N LYS A 511 5.76 -9.57 19.73
CA LYS A 511 5.78 -10.77 18.89
C LYS A 511 4.81 -10.68 17.70
N TRP A 512 4.64 -9.46 17.18
CA TRP A 512 3.77 -9.21 16.04
C TRP A 512 4.30 -9.94 14.81
N HIS A 513 3.41 -10.65 14.12
CA HIS A 513 3.72 -11.29 12.85
C HIS A 513 2.76 -10.81 11.76
N LEU A 514 3.13 -11.10 10.52
CA LEU A 514 2.39 -10.69 9.32
C LEU A 514 1.87 -11.89 8.56
N SER A 515 0.67 -11.79 8.00
CA SER A 515 0.03 -12.90 7.28
C SER A 515 -0.57 -12.46 5.95
N TYR A 516 -0.60 -13.39 5.00
CA TYR A 516 -1.39 -13.28 3.78
C TYR A 516 -2.74 -13.99 3.97
N ILE A 517 -3.85 -13.33 3.63
CA ILE A 517 -5.21 -13.86 3.78
C ILE A 517 -5.80 -14.14 2.39
N LYS A 518 -5.70 -15.40 1.96
CA LYS A 518 -6.19 -15.87 0.64
C LYS A 518 -7.67 -15.52 0.35
N ALA A 519 -8.52 -15.54 1.38
CA ALA A 519 -9.95 -15.28 1.24
C ALA A 519 -10.27 -13.80 0.97
N ALA A 520 -9.36 -12.89 1.33
CA ALA A 520 -9.51 -11.46 1.05
C ALA A 520 -8.95 -11.15 -0.33
N LYS A 521 -9.77 -10.57 -1.22
CA LYS A 521 -9.36 -10.19 -2.58
C LYS A 521 -9.72 -8.74 -2.92
N GLY A 522 -8.81 -8.06 -3.60
CA GLY A 522 -8.98 -6.72 -4.15
C GLY A 522 -8.62 -6.70 -5.63
N GLU A 523 -9.49 -6.13 -6.45
CA GLU A 523 -9.26 -5.94 -7.89
C GLU A 523 -8.71 -4.52 -8.12
N THR A 524 -7.66 -4.36 -8.93
CA THR A 524 -7.07 -3.04 -9.24
C THR A 524 -6.63 -2.91 -10.69
N ASP A 525 -6.60 -1.68 -11.20
CA ASP A 525 -6.16 -1.39 -12.56
C ASP A 525 -4.63 -1.50 -12.68
N VAL A 526 -4.13 -1.88 -13.86
CA VAL A 526 -2.70 -2.03 -14.16
C VAL A 526 -2.32 -1.19 -15.38
N PRO A 527 -1.08 -0.67 -15.46
CA PRO A 527 -0.61 0.07 -16.62
C PRO A 527 -0.84 -0.70 -17.93
N GLU A 528 -1.51 -0.06 -18.88
CA GLU A 528 -1.78 -0.62 -20.21
C GLU A 528 -0.75 -0.14 -21.25
N GLY A 529 -0.03 0.95 -20.96
CA GLY A 529 0.98 1.54 -21.85
C GLY A 529 2.42 1.40 -21.35
N ALA A 530 3.36 1.21 -22.29
CA ALA A 530 4.78 0.99 -21.98
C ALA A 530 5.41 2.09 -21.10
N ALA A 531 5.10 3.37 -21.32
CA ALA A 531 5.71 4.47 -20.56
C ALA A 531 5.26 4.49 -19.08
N GLU A 532 3.98 4.25 -18.82
CA GLU A 532 3.44 4.12 -17.46
C GLU A 532 3.99 2.88 -16.78
N PHE A 533 4.04 1.77 -17.52
CA PHE A 533 4.58 0.50 -17.05
C PHE A 533 6.06 0.62 -16.62
N ILE A 534 6.92 1.22 -17.46
CA ILE A 534 8.33 1.47 -17.12
C ILE A 534 8.45 2.38 -15.88
N SER A 535 7.63 3.43 -15.80
CA SER A 535 7.67 4.39 -14.69
C SER A 535 7.24 3.73 -13.37
N GLN A 536 6.21 2.88 -13.38
CA GLN A 536 5.78 2.10 -12.22
C GLN A 536 6.87 1.13 -11.78
N ARG A 537 7.50 0.42 -12.74
CA ARG A 537 8.50 -0.60 -12.46
C ARG A 537 9.80 -0.03 -11.91
N ARG A 538 10.21 1.16 -12.34
CA ARG A 538 11.30 1.91 -11.70
C ARG A 538 11.08 2.07 -10.20
N ARG A 539 9.89 2.55 -9.80
CA ARG A 539 9.54 2.76 -8.40
C ARG A 539 9.61 1.47 -7.60
N TRP A 540 8.99 0.41 -8.11
CA TRP A 540 8.91 -0.88 -7.42
C TRP A 540 10.25 -1.59 -7.32
N LEU A 541 11.06 -1.58 -8.38
CA LEU A 541 12.38 -2.23 -8.39
C LEU A 541 13.35 -1.50 -7.47
N ASN A 542 13.46 -0.17 -7.59
CA ASN A 542 14.37 0.61 -6.75
C ASN A 542 13.96 0.58 -5.28
N GLY A 543 12.66 0.76 -5.00
CA GLY A 543 12.13 0.70 -3.65
C GLY A 543 12.30 -0.67 -3.01
N SER A 544 11.99 -1.75 -3.74
CA SER A 544 12.15 -3.11 -3.24
C SER A 544 13.61 -3.47 -2.99
N PHE A 545 14.54 -3.07 -3.86
CA PHE A 545 15.97 -3.30 -3.67
C PHE A 545 16.49 -2.58 -2.41
N ALA A 546 16.17 -1.29 -2.25
CA ALA A 546 16.59 -0.49 -1.10
C ALA A 546 15.99 -1.02 0.22
N ALA A 547 14.70 -1.35 0.24
CA ALA A 547 14.03 -1.89 1.42
C ALA A 547 14.53 -3.30 1.79
N SER A 548 14.85 -4.14 0.81
CA SER A 548 15.43 -5.47 1.07
C SER A 548 16.79 -5.33 1.74
N LEU A 549 17.69 -4.49 1.21
CA LEU A 549 18.99 -4.25 1.84
C LEU A 549 18.85 -3.63 3.24
N TYR A 550 17.86 -2.73 3.45
CA TYR A 550 17.54 -2.21 4.77
C TYR A 550 17.19 -3.34 5.77
N ALA A 551 16.29 -4.23 5.39
CA ALA A 551 15.88 -5.37 6.23
C ALA A 551 17.06 -6.32 6.52
N LEU A 552 17.93 -6.57 5.54
CA LEU A 552 19.15 -7.38 5.72
C LEU A 552 20.10 -6.74 6.75
N MET A 553 20.41 -5.45 6.59
CA MET A 553 21.32 -4.73 7.49
C MET A 553 20.78 -4.60 8.91
N HIS A 554 19.46 -4.51 9.07
CA HIS A 554 18.81 -4.31 10.37
C HIS A 554 18.29 -5.60 10.99
N PHE A 555 18.49 -6.76 10.36
CA PHE A 555 17.97 -8.06 10.81
C PHE A 555 18.26 -8.34 12.28
N GLY A 556 19.43 -7.91 12.79
CA GLY A 556 19.81 -8.04 14.20
C GLY A 556 18.78 -7.47 15.21
N ARG A 557 17.90 -6.56 14.76
CA ARG A 557 16.80 -6.04 15.60
C ARG A 557 15.72 -7.06 15.92
N LEU A 558 15.55 -8.10 15.12
CA LEU A 558 14.60 -9.18 15.41
C LEU A 558 14.95 -9.88 16.73
N TYR A 559 16.22 -9.91 17.14
CA TYR A 559 16.62 -10.45 18.44
C TYR A 559 16.16 -9.59 19.63
N LYS A 560 15.75 -8.34 19.41
CA LYS A 560 15.15 -7.48 20.44
C LYS A 560 13.63 -7.63 20.49
N SER A 561 13.03 -8.37 19.56
CA SER A 561 11.59 -8.67 19.55
C SER A 561 11.25 -9.78 20.56
N GLY A 562 9.96 -10.01 20.79
CA GLY A 562 9.46 -11.09 21.65
C GLY A 562 9.21 -12.42 20.92
N HIS A 563 9.76 -12.61 19.72
CA HIS A 563 9.54 -13.83 18.93
C HIS A 563 10.21 -15.07 19.56
N ASN A 564 9.56 -16.23 19.45
CA ASN A 564 10.10 -17.49 19.96
C ASN A 564 11.22 -18.06 19.05
N LEU A 565 11.97 -19.04 19.57
CA LEU A 565 13.11 -19.65 18.87
C LEU A 565 12.74 -20.26 17.51
N ILE A 566 11.58 -20.90 17.41
CA ILE A 566 11.10 -21.53 16.15
C ILE A 566 10.85 -20.44 15.10
N ARG A 567 10.18 -19.35 15.46
CA ARG A 567 9.95 -18.23 14.56
C ARG A 567 11.25 -17.57 14.15
N MET A 568 12.16 -17.37 15.09
CA MET A 568 13.49 -16.83 14.82
C MET A 568 14.27 -17.71 13.85
N PHE A 569 14.19 -19.05 13.96
CA PHE A 569 14.79 -19.97 12.99
C PHE A 569 14.25 -19.72 11.57
N PHE A 570 12.93 -19.65 11.41
CA PHE A 570 12.33 -19.39 10.09
C PHE A 570 12.64 -17.99 9.55
N PHE A 571 12.82 -16.98 10.40
CA PHE A 571 13.32 -15.68 9.94
C PHE A 571 14.74 -15.74 9.39
N HIS A 572 15.62 -16.62 9.91
CA HIS A 572 16.94 -16.84 9.31
C HIS A 572 16.85 -17.56 7.97
N VAL A 573 15.96 -18.54 7.85
CA VAL A 573 15.71 -19.20 6.56
C VAL A 573 15.24 -18.16 5.53
N GLN A 574 14.31 -17.29 5.91
CA GLN A 574 13.84 -16.21 5.05
C GLN A 574 14.92 -15.16 4.75
N LEU A 575 15.80 -14.85 5.71
CA LEU A 575 16.95 -13.96 5.52
C LEU A 575 17.86 -14.50 4.42
N ILE A 576 18.23 -15.78 4.50
CA ILE A 576 19.07 -16.45 3.51
C ILE A 576 18.38 -16.46 2.15
N TYR A 577 17.09 -16.83 2.10
CA TYR A 577 16.30 -16.82 0.88
C TYR A 577 16.27 -15.42 0.22
N ASN A 578 16.02 -14.37 0.99
CA ASN A 578 15.99 -13.00 0.48
C ASN A 578 17.38 -12.51 0.02
N PHE A 579 18.43 -12.88 0.74
CA PHE A 579 19.82 -12.56 0.37
C PHE A 579 20.21 -13.21 -0.97
N LEU A 580 19.88 -14.50 -1.15
CA LEU A 580 20.12 -15.20 -2.41
C LEU A 580 19.33 -14.54 -3.56
N ASN A 581 18.04 -14.24 -3.36
CA ASN A 581 17.24 -13.54 -4.37
C ASN A 581 17.82 -12.16 -4.74
N LEU A 582 18.41 -11.44 -3.78
CA LEU A 582 19.08 -10.17 -4.04
C LEU A 582 20.30 -10.35 -4.95
N ILE A 583 21.11 -11.40 -4.72
CA ILE A 583 22.25 -11.75 -5.58
C ILE A 583 21.78 -12.10 -6.99
N PHE A 584 20.75 -12.94 -7.13
CA PHE A 584 20.18 -13.30 -8.44
C PHE A 584 19.65 -12.07 -9.18
N THR A 585 18.97 -11.17 -8.47
CA THR A 585 18.47 -9.91 -9.05
C THR A 585 19.63 -9.04 -9.52
N TRP A 586 20.69 -8.90 -8.71
CA TRP A 586 21.87 -8.08 -9.04
C TRP A 586 22.59 -8.56 -10.31
N PHE A 587 22.78 -9.86 -10.47
CA PHE A 587 23.46 -10.47 -11.62
C PHE A 587 22.53 -10.91 -12.75
N SER A 588 21.25 -10.55 -12.70
CA SER A 588 20.26 -11.01 -13.67
C SER A 588 20.56 -10.54 -15.10
N LEU A 589 21.10 -9.33 -15.30
CA LEU A 589 21.44 -8.80 -16.62
C LEU A 589 22.47 -9.70 -17.33
N ALA A 590 23.58 -10.00 -16.65
CA ALA A 590 24.59 -10.93 -17.17
C ALA A 590 24.03 -12.34 -17.32
N SER A 591 23.27 -12.82 -16.34
CA SER A 591 22.71 -14.17 -16.34
C SER A 591 21.77 -14.43 -17.53
N TYR A 592 20.92 -13.45 -17.88
CA TYR A 592 20.03 -13.56 -19.05
C TYR A 592 20.80 -13.52 -20.37
N TRP A 593 21.79 -12.63 -20.49
CA TRP A 593 22.66 -12.59 -21.67
C TRP A 593 23.43 -13.90 -21.87
N LEU A 594 24.04 -14.41 -20.78
CA LEU A 594 24.78 -15.67 -20.80
C LEU A 594 23.87 -16.84 -21.14
N THR A 595 22.68 -16.93 -20.53
CA THR A 595 21.69 -17.98 -20.82
C THR A 595 21.27 -17.96 -22.30
N THR A 596 20.97 -16.77 -22.82
CA THR A 596 20.61 -16.57 -24.24
C THR A 596 21.74 -17.05 -25.16
N THR A 597 22.97 -16.65 -24.87
CA THR A 597 24.15 -16.99 -25.68
C THR A 597 24.44 -18.48 -25.63
N VAL A 598 24.46 -19.07 -24.43
CA VAL A 598 24.73 -20.49 -24.21
C VAL A 598 23.69 -21.37 -24.89
N ILE A 599 22.39 -21.04 -24.80
CA ILE A 599 21.34 -21.83 -25.50
C ILE A 599 21.52 -21.75 -27.01
N MET A 600 21.81 -20.56 -27.56
CA MET A 600 22.09 -20.42 -28.99
C MET A 600 23.32 -21.21 -29.43
N ASP A 601 24.37 -21.27 -28.60
CA ASP A 601 25.58 -22.00 -28.91
C ASP A 601 25.40 -23.51 -28.78
N LEU A 602 24.71 -23.96 -27.73
CA LEU A 602 24.41 -25.38 -27.50
C LEU A 602 23.61 -25.99 -28.64
N VAL A 603 22.68 -25.24 -29.22
CA VAL A 603 21.84 -25.75 -30.33
C VAL A 603 22.48 -25.47 -31.69
N GLY A 604 23.14 -24.31 -31.85
CA GLY A 604 23.52 -23.81 -33.16
C GLY A 604 24.94 -24.09 -33.62
N LEU A 605 25.88 -24.42 -32.72
CA LEU A 605 27.27 -24.69 -33.11
C LEU A 605 27.47 -26.18 -33.42
N PRO A 606 27.88 -26.53 -34.66
CA PRO A 606 28.18 -27.92 -34.99
C PRO A 606 29.40 -28.40 -34.20
N LYS A 607 29.36 -29.64 -33.71
CA LYS A 607 30.49 -30.29 -33.02
C LYS A 607 30.85 -31.57 -33.75
N THR A 608 32.12 -31.67 -34.15
CA THR A 608 32.68 -32.92 -34.68
C THR A 608 32.77 -33.96 -33.57
N PRO A 609 32.45 -35.23 -33.85
CA PRO A 609 32.47 -36.30 -32.85
C PRO A 609 33.87 -36.44 -32.22
N SER A 610 33.92 -36.56 -30.90
CA SER A 610 35.13 -36.88 -30.11
C SER A 610 34.86 -38.04 -29.15
N GLU A 611 35.90 -38.58 -28.51
CA GLU A 611 35.76 -39.69 -27.53
C GLU A 611 34.77 -39.40 -26.38
N THR A 612 34.44 -38.13 -26.14
CA THR A 612 33.56 -37.68 -25.05
C THR A 612 32.30 -36.93 -25.51
N SER A 613 32.13 -36.67 -26.82
CA SER A 613 31.04 -35.84 -27.34
C SER A 613 30.45 -36.43 -28.64
N ALA A 614 29.14 -36.68 -28.63
CA ALA A 614 28.40 -37.13 -29.81
C ALA A 614 28.38 -36.06 -30.91
N GLU A 615 28.24 -36.50 -32.17
CA GLU A 615 28.03 -35.62 -33.32
C GLU A 615 26.80 -34.74 -33.11
N HIS A 616 26.96 -33.43 -33.32
CA HIS A 616 25.88 -32.44 -33.18
C HIS A 616 25.84 -31.51 -34.38
N HIS A 617 24.69 -31.43 -35.02
CA HIS A 617 24.42 -30.52 -36.14
C HIS A 617 23.67 -29.27 -35.65
N GLY A 618 23.96 -28.12 -36.25
CA GLY A 618 23.32 -26.83 -35.98
C GLY A 618 21.86 -26.82 -36.43
N TRP A 619 20.96 -26.38 -35.54
CA TRP A 619 19.51 -26.28 -35.76
C TRP A 619 19.00 -24.85 -35.50
N PRO A 620 18.03 -24.28 -36.25
CA PRO A 620 17.14 -24.94 -37.23
C PRO A 620 17.55 -24.85 -38.70
N PHE A 621 18.55 -24.05 -39.05
CA PHE A 621 18.88 -23.73 -40.45
C PHE A 621 20.10 -24.49 -40.98
N GLY A 622 20.51 -25.57 -40.31
CA GLY A 622 21.69 -26.38 -40.64
C GLY A 622 23.02 -25.78 -40.15
N ASP A 623 24.10 -26.52 -40.37
CA ASP A 623 25.45 -26.25 -39.82
C ASP A 623 26.08 -24.95 -40.31
N THR A 624 25.65 -24.45 -41.48
CA THR A 624 26.21 -23.23 -42.07
C THR A 624 25.41 -21.99 -41.68
N ALA A 625 24.08 -21.98 -41.84
CA ALA A 625 23.29 -20.77 -41.65
C ALA A 625 22.99 -20.47 -40.17
N THR A 626 22.83 -21.50 -39.34
CA THR A 626 22.48 -21.34 -37.92
C THR A 626 23.53 -20.56 -37.13
N PRO A 627 24.85 -20.85 -37.23
CA PRO A 627 25.86 -20.07 -36.52
C PRO A 627 25.84 -18.58 -36.88
N TYR A 628 25.71 -18.24 -38.18
CA TYR A 628 25.67 -16.84 -38.62
C TYR A 628 24.40 -16.14 -38.14
N PHE A 629 23.24 -16.80 -38.20
CA PHE A 629 21.98 -16.26 -37.70
C PHE A 629 22.05 -16.01 -36.19
N ASN A 630 22.55 -16.98 -35.41
CA ASN A 630 22.73 -16.84 -33.96
C ASN A 630 23.70 -15.71 -33.62
N ALA A 631 24.82 -15.60 -34.34
CA ALA A 631 25.77 -14.50 -34.16
C ALA A 631 25.11 -13.13 -34.43
N ALA A 632 24.34 -13.00 -35.51
CA ALA A 632 23.62 -11.77 -35.82
C ALA A 632 22.63 -11.40 -34.70
N LEU A 633 21.83 -12.35 -34.21
CA LEU A 633 20.90 -12.12 -33.10
C LEU A 633 21.59 -11.72 -31.80
N LYS A 634 22.73 -12.33 -31.47
CA LYS A 634 23.56 -11.95 -30.31
C LYS A 634 24.03 -10.51 -30.39
N TYR A 635 24.53 -10.07 -31.55
CA TYR A 635 24.95 -8.67 -31.74
C TYR A 635 23.77 -7.70 -31.70
N ILE A 636 22.63 -8.06 -32.31
CA ILE A 636 21.39 -7.26 -32.23
C ILE A 636 20.94 -7.13 -30.77
N TYR A 637 20.94 -8.22 -30.01
CA TYR A 637 20.60 -8.20 -28.58
C TYR A 637 21.50 -7.22 -27.82
N LEU A 638 22.82 -7.31 -27.98
CA LEU A 638 23.76 -6.40 -27.32
C LEU A 638 23.56 -4.95 -27.75
N ALA A 639 23.35 -4.69 -29.05
CA ALA A 639 23.06 -3.35 -29.55
C ALA A 639 21.80 -2.76 -28.91
N PHE A 640 20.75 -3.57 -28.74
CA PHE A 640 19.52 -3.13 -28.08
C PHE A 640 19.67 -2.98 -26.56
N VAL A 641 20.52 -3.77 -25.90
CA VAL A 641 20.89 -3.54 -24.49
C VAL A 641 21.61 -2.21 -24.34
N ILE A 642 22.61 -1.93 -25.19
CA ILE A 642 23.32 -0.64 -25.22
C ILE A 642 22.33 0.51 -25.47
N LEU A 643 21.40 0.34 -26.41
CA LEU A 643 20.32 1.31 -26.65
C LEU A 643 19.49 1.57 -25.39
N GLN A 644 19.21 0.57 -24.56
CA GLN A 644 18.49 0.79 -23.29
C GLN A 644 19.28 1.66 -22.32
N PHE A 645 20.61 1.49 -22.24
CA PHE A 645 21.45 2.38 -21.43
C PHE A 645 21.43 3.82 -21.96
N ILE A 646 21.50 4.01 -23.29
CA ILE A 646 21.41 5.34 -23.91
C ILE A 646 20.06 6.00 -23.61
N LEU A 647 18.96 5.27 -23.81
CA LEU A 647 17.61 5.77 -23.56
C LEU A 647 17.37 6.07 -22.07
N ALA A 648 17.86 5.21 -21.17
CA ALA A 648 17.66 5.37 -19.73
C ALA A 648 18.42 6.56 -19.14
N LEU A 649 19.56 6.96 -19.74
CA LEU A 649 20.34 8.11 -19.33
C LEU A 649 19.87 9.43 -19.98
N GLY A 650 19.34 9.37 -21.21
CA GLY A 650 19.01 10.55 -22.01
C GLY A 650 17.56 11.01 -21.95
N ASN A 651 16.58 10.10 -21.94
CA ASN A 651 15.17 10.44 -22.21
C ASN A 651 14.19 9.83 -21.19
N ARG A 652 13.13 10.58 -20.86
CA ARG A 652 11.96 10.03 -20.15
C ARG A 652 11.18 9.08 -21.09
N PRO A 653 10.63 7.95 -20.62
CA PRO A 653 9.90 6.98 -21.46
C PRO A 653 8.75 7.58 -22.27
N LYS A 654 8.09 8.62 -21.74
CA LYS A 654 7.04 9.37 -22.45
C LYS A 654 7.56 10.06 -23.73
N GLY A 655 8.79 10.56 -23.72
CA GLY A 655 9.41 11.26 -24.85
C GLY A 655 9.96 10.33 -25.95
N SER A 656 10.14 9.04 -25.67
CA SER A 656 10.69 8.07 -26.64
C SER A 656 9.85 6.78 -26.71
N LYS A 657 8.52 6.93 -26.66
CA LYS A 657 7.56 5.82 -26.58
C LYS A 657 7.78 4.77 -27.67
N TYR A 658 7.97 5.18 -28.92
CA TYR A 658 8.14 4.25 -30.04
C TYR A 658 9.42 3.44 -29.94
N THR A 659 10.54 4.05 -29.54
CA THR A 659 11.82 3.34 -29.39
C THR A 659 11.76 2.28 -28.30
N TYR A 660 11.08 2.56 -27.19
CA TYR A 660 10.83 1.56 -26.16
C TYR A 660 9.95 0.42 -26.69
N ILE A 661 8.83 0.73 -27.37
CA ILE A 661 7.95 -0.29 -27.96
C ILE A 661 8.70 -1.19 -28.96
N THR A 662 9.54 -0.61 -29.82
CA THR A 662 10.39 -1.38 -30.74
C THR A 662 11.34 -2.28 -29.98
N SER A 663 11.95 -1.79 -28.89
CA SER A 663 12.83 -2.60 -28.03
C SER A 663 12.09 -3.76 -27.36
N PHE A 664 10.86 -3.54 -26.88
CA PHE A 664 9.98 -4.62 -26.38
C PHE A 664 9.76 -5.68 -27.46
N GLY A 665 9.45 -5.26 -28.70
CA GLY A 665 9.27 -6.18 -29.83
C GLY A 665 10.52 -7.00 -30.15
N VAL A 666 11.68 -6.37 -30.27
CA VAL A 666 12.95 -7.05 -30.60
C VAL A 666 13.34 -8.08 -29.54
N PHE A 667 13.31 -7.69 -28.25
CA PHE A 667 13.62 -8.63 -27.17
C PHE A 667 12.60 -9.77 -27.09
N SER A 668 11.32 -9.53 -27.41
CA SER A 668 10.31 -10.59 -27.48
C SER A 668 10.56 -11.57 -28.63
N LEU A 669 10.97 -11.07 -29.80
CA LEU A 669 11.30 -11.93 -30.95
C LEU A 669 12.52 -12.82 -30.66
N ILE A 670 13.59 -12.24 -30.09
CA ILE A 670 14.77 -13.01 -29.68
C ILE A 670 14.38 -14.01 -28.60
N GLN A 671 13.58 -13.62 -27.61
CA GLN A 671 13.10 -14.52 -26.57
C GLN A 671 12.25 -15.67 -27.12
N THR A 672 11.41 -15.40 -28.12
CA THR A 672 10.63 -16.43 -28.83
C THR A 672 11.56 -17.46 -29.45
N TYR A 673 12.61 -17.00 -30.14
CA TYR A 673 13.61 -17.89 -30.72
C TYR A 673 14.34 -18.71 -29.64
N ILE A 674 14.73 -18.11 -28.52
CA ILE A 674 15.31 -18.83 -27.38
C ILE A 674 14.36 -19.89 -26.80
N LEU A 675 13.07 -19.60 -26.69
CA LEU A 675 12.08 -20.57 -26.21
C LEU A 675 11.95 -21.76 -27.18
N ILE A 676 12.00 -21.51 -28.49
CA ILE A 676 12.00 -22.57 -29.51
C ILE A 676 13.26 -23.44 -29.37
N LEU A 677 14.45 -22.83 -29.28
CA LEU A 677 15.71 -23.56 -29.07
C LEU A 677 15.71 -24.36 -27.76
N SER A 678 15.15 -23.78 -26.69
CA SER A 678 15.01 -24.46 -25.40
C SER A 678 14.06 -25.67 -25.51
N GLY A 679 12.95 -25.52 -26.24
CA GLY A 679 12.02 -26.61 -26.55
C GLY A 679 12.69 -27.72 -27.36
N TYR A 680 13.55 -27.37 -28.33
CA TYR A 680 14.37 -28.33 -29.07
C TYR A 680 15.33 -29.11 -28.16
N LEU A 681 16.05 -28.42 -27.25
CA LEU A 681 16.92 -29.08 -26.27
C LEU A 681 16.15 -30.06 -25.37
N VAL A 682 14.95 -29.67 -24.95
CA VAL A 682 14.07 -30.56 -24.18
C VAL A 682 13.63 -31.76 -25.01
N ALA A 683 13.21 -31.57 -26.26
CA ALA A 683 12.83 -32.67 -27.15
C ALA A 683 14.00 -33.64 -27.38
N GLN A 684 15.22 -33.10 -27.59
CA GLN A 684 16.43 -33.90 -27.71
C GLN A 684 16.74 -34.67 -26.42
N ALA A 685 16.50 -34.08 -25.25
CA ALA A 685 16.64 -34.76 -23.97
C ALA A 685 15.74 -36.00 -23.84
N PHE A 686 14.54 -35.97 -24.43
CA PHE A 686 13.61 -37.10 -24.43
C PHE A 686 13.89 -38.18 -25.49
N THR A 687 14.90 -38.00 -26.36
CA THR A 687 15.27 -39.03 -27.35
C THR A 687 16.01 -40.22 -26.72
N LYS A 688 16.60 -40.05 -25.54
CA LYS A 688 17.14 -41.14 -24.73
C LYS A 688 16.08 -41.56 -23.69
N PRO A 689 15.83 -42.86 -23.46
CA PRO A 689 14.86 -43.31 -22.46
C PRO A 689 15.14 -42.71 -21.08
N ILE A 690 14.09 -42.30 -20.36
CA ILE A 690 14.23 -41.67 -19.02
C ILE A 690 14.88 -42.64 -18.03
N ASP A 691 14.60 -43.94 -18.17
CA ASP A 691 15.13 -45.02 -17.31
C ASP A 691 16.67 -45.16 -17.43
N GLU A 692 17.26 -44.73 -18.55
CA GLU A 692 18.72 -44.67 -18.75
C GLU A 692 19.33 -43.36 -18.20
N GLN A 693 18.50 -42.37 -17.87
CA GLN A 693 18.92 -41.02 -17.44
C GLN A 693 18.68 -40.77 -15.95
N ILE A 694 17.65 -41.37 -15.34
CA ILE A 694 17.26 -41.21 -13.95
C ILE A 694 17.06 -42.61 -13.36
N ASN A 695 17.86 -42.97 -12.37
CA ASN A 695 17.70 -44.24 -11.67
C ASN A 695 16.59 -44.09 -10.60
N PHE A 696 15.51 -44.86 -10.72
CA PHE A 696 14.36 -44.84 -9.79
C PHE A 696 14.37 -45.96 -8.74
N ASP A 697 15.46 -46.74 -8.63
CA ASP A 697 15.54 -47.89 -7.74
C ASP A 697 15.29 -47.50 -6.26
N ASN A 698 15.82 -46.35 -5.82
CA ASN A 698 15.60 -45.81 -4.48
C ASN A 698 15.50 -44.26 -4.50
N ALA A 699 14.85 -43.66 -3.51
CA ALA A 699 14.74 -42.20 -3.39
C ALA A 699 16.10 -41.48 -3.33
N HIS A 700 17.12 -42.13 -2.75
CA HIS A 700 18.50 -41.61 -2.72
C HIS A 700 19.14 -41.64 -4.12
N ASP A 701 18.95 -42.71 -4.88
CA ASP A 701 19.56 -42.89 -6.21
C ASP A 701 18.82 -42.08 -7.28
N ALA A 702 17.52 -41.83 -7.07
CA ALA A 702 16.75 -40.84 -7.82
C ALA A 702 17.29 -39.44 -7.56
N VAL A 703 17.48 -39.03 -6.30
CA VAL A 703 18.06 -37.71 -5.99
C VAL A 703 19.51 -37.61 -6.49
N ALA A 704 20.32 -38.66 -6.36
CA ALA A 704 21.69 -38.70 -6.85
C ALA A 704 21.76 -38.66 -8.38
N SER A 705 20.84 -39.29 -9.11
CA SER A 705 20.79 -39.19 -10.58
C SER A 705 20.24 -37.85 -11.07
N LEU A 706 19.25 -37.28 -10.36
CA LEU A 706 18.65 -35.96 -10.63
C LEU A 706 19.63 -34.80 -10.36
N PHE A 707 20.50 -34.91 -9.34
CA PHE A 707 21.41 -33.84 -8.89
C PHE A 707 22.91 -34.14 -9.09
N GLY A 708 23.30 -35.40 -9.36
CA GLY A 708 24.70 -35.87 -9.41
C GLY A 708 25.39 -35.79 -10.77
N GLY A 709 24.67 -35.51 -11.86
CA GLY A 709 25.26 -34.82 -13.02
C GLY A 709 25.95 -35.64 -14.11
N THR A 710 25.43 -36.80 -14.50
CA THR A 710 25.97 -37.58 -15.63
C THR A 710 25.37 -37.23 -17.00
N SER A 711 24.22 -36.54 -17.08
CA SER A 711 23.67 -36.03 -18.35
C SER A 711 23.25 -34.56 -18.29
N SER A 712 23.76 -33.74 -19.21
CA SER A 712 23.38 -32.32 -19.34
C SER A 712 21.89 -32.16 -19.68
N ALA A 713 21.34 -33.11 -20.44
CA ALA A 713 19.93 -33.20 -20.81
C ALA A 713 18.99 -33.46 -19.61
N GLY A 714 19.33 -34.41 -18.73
CA GLY A 714 18.54 -34.73 -17.53
C GLY A 714 18.48 -33.55 -16.55
N VAL A 715 19.59 -32.84 -16.36
CA VAL A 715 19.63 -31.64 -15.49
C VAL A 715 18.71 -30.53 -16.00
N ILE A 716 18.68 -30.29 -17.31
CA ILE A 716 17.82 -29.28 -17.94
C ILE A 716 16.34 -29.65 -17.75
N LEU A 717 15.99 -30.92 -17.99
CA LEU A 717 14.64 -31.43 -17.84
C LEU A 717 14.14 -31.30 -16.40
N VAL A 718 14.94 -31.71 -15.42
CA VAL A 718 14.60 -31.61 -13.99
C VAL A 718 14.44 -30.16 -13.57
N ALA A 719 15.33 -29.27 -13.99
CA ALA A 719 15.22 -27.85 -13.66
C ALA A 719 13.99 -27.20 -14.30
N LEU A 720 13.69 -27.47 -15.57
CA LEU A 720 12.53 -26.89 -16.26
C LEU A 720 11.21 -27.43 -15.72
N VAL A 721 11.11 -28.74 -15.47
CA VAL A 721 9.95 -29.36 -14.83
C VAL A 721 9.79 -28.84 -13.40
N THR A 722 10.87 -28.65 -12.65
CA THR A 722 10.79 -28.07 -11.30
C THR A 722 10.35 -26.61 -11.36
N ILE A 723 10.90 -25.79 -12.25
CA ILE A 723 10.59 -24.35 -12.28
C ILE A 723 9.17 -24.09 -12.79
N TYR A 724 8.80 -24.66 -13.94
CA TYR A 724 7.49 -24.40 -14.55
C TYR A 724 6.42 -25.39 -14.09
N GLY A 725 6.77 -26.65 -13.85
CA GLY A 725 5.84 -27.66 -13.33
C GLY A 725 5.36 -27.32 -11.92
N LEU A 726 6.22 -26.77 -11.05
CA LEU A 726 5.77 -26.30 -9.73
C LEU A 726 4.82 -25.09 -9.83
N TYR A 727 4.96 -24.23 -10.84
CA TYR A 727 3.98 -23.16 -11.06
C TYR A 727 2.62 -23.72 -11.43
N PHE A 728 2.56 -24.66 -12.39
CA PHE A 728 1.30 -25.34 -12.72
C PHE A 728 0.71 -26.07 -11.51
N LEU A 729 1.51 -26.90 -10.84
CA LEU A 729 1.07 -27.66 -9.68
C LEU A 729 0.54 -26.76 -8.57
N ALA A 730 1.29 -25.71 -8.21
CA ALA A 730 0.86 -24.74 -7.21
C ALA A 730 -0.44 -24.04 -7.62
N SER A 731 -0.59 -23.63 -8.88
CA SER A 731 -1.80 -22.95 -9.36
C SER A 731 -3.04 -23.86 -9.37
N PHE A 732 -2.89 -25.16 -9.69
CA PHE A 732 -3.96 -26.15 -9.54
C PHE A 732 -4.30 -26.40 -8.06
N MET A 733 -3.30 -26.59 -7.20
CA MET A 733 -3.51 -26.77 -5.76
C MET A 733 -4.11 -25.51 -5.10
N TYR A 734 -3.82 -24.33 -5.64
CA TYR A 734 -4.41 -23.07 -5.20
C TYR A 734 -5.86 -22.88 -5.70
N LEU A 735 -6.36 -23.76 -6.58
CA LEU A 735 -7.67 -23.68 -7.24
C LEU A 735 -7.84 -22.43 -8.12
N ASP A 736 -6.78 -21.96 -8.76
CA ASP A 736 -6.81 -20.84 -9.71
C ASP A 736 -5.78 -21.04 -10.86
N PRO A 737 -5.98 -22.02 -11.76
CA PRO A 737 -4.98 -22.35 -12.78
C PRO A 737 -5.00 -21.45 -14.02
N TRP A 738 -6.01 -20.60 -14.20
CA TRP A 738 -6.28 -19.96 -15.49
C TRP A 738 -5.16 -19.06 -16.02
N HIS A 739 -4.46 -18.37 -15.11
CA HIS A 739 -3.33 -17.51 -15.46
C HIS A 739 -2.18 -18.27 -16.14
N MET A 740 -2.07 -19.59 -15.93
CA MET A 740 -1.09 -20.44 -16.62
C MET A 740 -1.40 -20.63 -18.10
N PHE A 741 -2.65 -20.45 -18.53
CA PHE A 741 -3.06 -20.65 -19.92
C PHE A 741 -3.12 -19.34 -20.70
N HIS A 742 -3.71 -18.29 -20.10
CA HIS A 742 -3.91 -17.03 -20.81
C HIS A 742 -2.79 -16.01 -20.61
N SER A 743 -2.07 -16.05 -19.48
CA SER A 743 -1.08 -15.01 -19.12
C SER A 743 0.36 -15.50 -19.18
N PHE A 744 0.62 -16.76 -18.79
CA PHE A 744 1.96 -17.34 -18.78
C PHE A 744 2.69 -17.33 -20.14
N PRO A 745 2.02 -17.59 -21.29
CA PRO A 745 2.71 -17.50 -22.59
C PRO A 745 3.29 -16.11 -22.85
N TYR A 746 2.52 -15.04 -22.55
CA TYR A 746 3.02 -13.67 -22.65
C TYR A 746 4.17 -13.39 -21.69
N TYR A 747 4.12 -13.96 -20.47
CA TYR A 747 5.19 -13.82 -19.49
C TYR A 747 6.50 -14.41 -20.01
N LEU A 748 6.48 -15.62 -20.56
CA LEU A 748 7.66 -16.25 -21.15
C LEU A 748 8.27 -15.43 -22.29
N LEU A 749 7.43 -14.82 -23.13
CA LEU A 749 7.88 -13.99 -24.25
C LEU A 749 8.50 -12.67 -23.82
N LEU A 750 7.93 -12.03 -22.79
CA LEU A 750 8.36 -10.71 -22.33
C LEU A 750 9.38 -10.74 -21.19
N MET A 751 9.75 -11.92 -20.68
CA MET A 751 10.66 -12.06 -19.55
C MET A 751 12.03 -11.38 -19.79
N SER A 752 12.56 -11.44 -21.02
CA SER A 752 13.80 -10.74 -21.41
C SER A 752 13.66 -9.21 -21.31
N THR A 753 12.48 -8.66 -21.61
CA THR A 753 12.22 -7.22 -21.55
C THR A 753 12.25 -6.69 -20.11
N TYR A 754 11.86 -7.51 -19.13
CA TYR A 754 11.90 -7.12 -17.72
C TYR A 754 13.33 -6.84 -17.25
N ILE A 755 14.27 -7.67 -17.68
CA ILE A 755 15.67 -7.50 -17.31
C ILE A 755 16.33 -6.42 -18.16
N ASN A 756 16.21 -6.52 -19.49
CA ASN A 756 16.98 -5.64 -20.38
C ASN A 756 16.44 -4.20 -20.43
N ILE A 757 15.12 -4.01 -20.32
CA ILE A 757 14.50 -2.68 -20.38
C ILE A 757 14.23 -2.18 -18.96
N LEU A 758 13.43 -2.90 -18.18
CA LEU A 758 12.91 -2.36 -16.91
C LEU A 758 14.00 -2.25 -15.86
N MET A 759 14.84 -3.28 -15.68
CA MET A 759 15.92 -3.24 -14.70
C MET A 759 17.01 -2.24 -15.07
N VAL A 760 17.44 -2.22 -16.34
CA VAL A 760 18.38 -1.20 -16.85
C VAL A 760 17.81 0.20 -16.60
N TYR A 761 16.55 0.45 -16.97
CA TYR A 761 15.93 1.76 -16.73
C TYR A 761 15.86 2.11 -15.24
N ALA A 762 15.52 1.16 -14.39
CA ALA A 762 15.39 1.36 -12.95
C ALA A 762 16.72 1.75 -12.28
N PHE A 763 17.78 0.98 -12.52
CA PHE A 763 19.11 1.22 -11.96
C PHE A 763 19.74 2.51 -12.50
N ASN A 764 19.56 2.80 -13.79
CA ASN A 764 20.01 4.07 -14.39
C ASN A 764 19.20 5.30 -13.92
N ASN A 765 18.04 5.10 -13.28
CA ASN A 765 17.21 6.18 -12.75
C ASN A 765 17.09 6.16 -11.22
N TRP A 766 18.11 5.65 -10.52
CA TRP A 766 18.15 5.63 -9.05
C TRP A 766 18.11 7.02 -8.38
N HIS A 767 18.64 8.03 -9.07
CA HIS A 767 18.59 9.43 -8.65
C HIS A 767 17.18 10.04 -8.67
N ASP A 768 16.27 9.49 -9.47
CA ASP A 768 14.88 9.92 -9.54
C ASP A 768 14.12 9.29 -8.37
N VAL A 769 13.64 10.10 -7.44
CA VAL A 769 12.78 9.67 -6.31
C VAL A 769 11.41 10.31 -6.40
N THR A 770 11.03 10.79 -7.59
CA THR A 770 9.71 11.34 -7.84
C THR A 770 8.67 10.22 -7.86
N TRP A 771 7.46 10.55 -7.39
CA TRP A 771 6.34 9.62 -7.37
C TRP A 771 5.64 9.46 -8.74
N GLY A 772 6.04 10.25 -9.75
CA GLY A 772 5.46 10.21 -11.10
C GLY A 772 4.11 10.92 -11.26
N THR A 773 3.67 11.63 -10.22
CA THR A 773 2.43 12.42 -10.18
C THR A 773 2.75 13.89 -10.46
N LYS A 774 2.07 14.51 -11.45
CA LYS A 774 2.25 15.93 -11.80
C LYS A 774 1.95 16.80 -10.56
N GLY A 775 2.96 17.49 -10.03
CA GLY A 775 2.75 18.46 -8.97
C GLY A 775 2.27 19.79 -9.56
N SER A 776 1.20 20.36 -9.01
CA SER A 776 0.84 21.75 -9.22
C SER A 776 0.47 22.38 -7.88
N ASP A 777 1.30 23.32 -7.41
CA ASP A 777 0.93 24.26 -6.37
C ASP A 777 0.51 25.57 -7.07
N LYS A 778 -0.79 25.88 -7.04
CA LYS A 778 -1.29 27.24 -7.24
C LYS A 778 -2.54 27.40 -6.36
N SER A 779 -2.46 28.24 -5.32
CA SER A 779 -3.65 28.59 -4.56
C SER A 779 -4.50 29.61 -5.34
N GLU A 780 -5.71 29.25 -5.72
CA GLU A 780 -6.75 30.23 -6.07
C GLU A 780 -7.45 30.76 -4.80
N ALA A 781 -8.03 31.96 -4.90
CA ALA A 781 -8.46 32.75 -3.75
C ALA A 781 -9.75 32.23 -3.09
N LEU A 782 -9.63 31.42 -2.04
CA LEU A 782 -10.77 30.96 -1.22
C LEU A 782 -11.20 32.02 -0.16
N PRO A 783 -12.46 32.02 0.32
CA PRO A 783 -12.97 32.95 1.33
C PRO A 783 -12.44 32.66 2.76
N SER A 784 -12.21 33.72 3.54
CA SER A 784 -11.69 33.67 4.93
C SER A 784 -12.82 33.74 5.97
N ALA A 785 -12.68 33.04 7.11
CA ALA A 785 -13.60 33.15 8.24
C ALA A 785 -13.06 34.14 9.29
N HIS A 786 -13.75 35.28 9.45
CA HIS A 786 -13.38 36.30 10.43
C HIS A 786 -14.13 36.10 11.76
N ILE A 787 -13.41 36.18 12.89
CA ILE A 787 -13.99 36.12 14.24
C ILE A 787 -14.55 37.50 14.61
N SER A 788 -15.80 37.53 15.07
CA SER A 788 -16.39 38.68 15.78
C SER A 788 -16.62 38.33 17.26
N LYS A 789 -16.55 39.34 18.14
CA LYS A 789 -16.86 39.17 19.57
C LYS A 789 -18.37 39.08 19.76
N GLY A 790 -18.86 37.98 20.35
CA GLY A 790 -20.26 37.82 20.72
C GLY A 790 -20.66 38.64 21.96
N ASP A 791 -21.97 38.70 22.25
CA ASP A 791 -22.57 39.52 23.32
C ASP A 791 -22.16 39.11 24.76
N LYS A 792 -21.26 38.13 24.91
CA LYS A 792 -20.71 37.62 26.19
C LYS A 792 -19.18 37.39 26.15
N ASP A 793 -18.43 38.10 25.29
CA ASP A 793 -16.96 37.95 25.12
C ASP A 793 -16.51 36.56 24.60
N GLU A 794 -17.42 35.79 24.01
CA GLU A 794 -17.13 34.51 23.34
C GLU A 794 -16.73 34.74 21.86
N ALA A 795 -15.78 33.95 21.35
CA ALA A 795 -15.35 34.00 19.95
C ALA A 795 -16.38 33.32 19.03
N VAL A 796 -16.96 34.09 18.11
CA VAL A 796 -18.07 33.67 17.24
C VAL A 796 -17.71 33.97 15.79
N VAL A 797 -18.07 33.07 14.87
CA VAL A 797 -17.98 33.29 13.41
C VAL A 797 -19.38 33.50 12.85
N GLU A 798 -19.56 34.58 12.08
CA GLU A 798 -20.81 34.84 11.36
C GLU A 798 -20.86 34.00 10.08
N GLU A 799 -21.83 33.09 10.01
CA GLU A 799 -22.07 32.22 8.88
C GLU A 799 -23.39 32.55 8.21
N VAL A 800 -23.45 32.48 6.88
CA VAL A 800 -24.70 32.69 6.15
C VAL A 800 -25.61 31.46 6.31
N ASP A 801 -26.79 31.65 6.88
CA ASP A 801 -27.85 30.65 7.03
C ASP A 801 -28.74 30.64 5.78
N LYS A 802 -28.67 29.57 4.98
CA LYS A 802 -29.37 29.46 3.70
C LYS A 802 -30.70 28.71 3.87
N PRO A 803 -31.83 29.22 3.37
CA PRO A 803 -33.11 28.50 3.34
C PRO A 803 -33.01 27.19 2.53
N GLN A 804 -33.74 26.15 2.96
CA GLN A 804 -33.72 24.81 2.35
C GLN A 804 -34.07 24.80 0.85
N GLU A 805 -34.95 25.71 0.40
CA GLU A 805 -35.41 25.81 -0.99
C GLU A 805 -34.29 26.25 -1.96
N ASP A 806 -33.38 27.14 -1.54
CA ASP A 806 -32.24 27.58 -2.36
C ASP A 806 -31.11 26.52 -2.40
N ILE A 807 -31.02 25.65 -1.37
CA ILE A 807 -30.11 24.48 -1.35
C ILE A 807 -30.55 23.46 -2.40
N ASP A 808 -31.86 23.19 -2.48
CA ASP A 808 -32.43 22.20 -3.40
C ASP A 808 -32.38 22.69 -4.88
N ALA A 809 -32.48 24.00 -5.15
CA ALA A 809 -32.34 24.58 -6.49
C ALA A 809 -30.87 24.63 -7.01
N THR A 810 -29.90 24.78 -6.10
CA THR A 810 -28.46 24.79 -6.46
C THR A 810 -27.96 23.39 -6.84
N PHE A 811 -28.54 22.34 -6.24
CA PHE A 811 -28.26 20.94 -6.55
C PHE A 811 -28.66 20.55 -7.98
N GLU A 812 -29.74 21.10 -8.51
CA GLU A 812 -30.21 20.83 -9.89
C GLU A 812 -29.26 21.40 -10.97
N ASN A 813 -28.62 22.54 -10.69
CA ASN A 813 -27.62 23.15 -11.59
C ASN A 813 -26.28 22.41 -11.58
N THR A 814 -25.89 21.81 -10.45
CA THR A 814 -24.68 20.97 -10.32
C THR A 814 -24.73 19.74 -11.24
N VAL A 815 -25.93 19.20 -11.52
CA VAL A 815 -26.12 18.03 -12.39
C VAL A 815 -25.90 18.37 -13.89
N ARG A 816 -26.14 19.62 -14.33
CA ARG A 816 -25.96 20.04 -15.73
C ARG A 816 -24.51 20.31 -16.12
N ARG A 817 -23.64 20.64 -15.16
CA ARG A 817 -22.23 21.00 -15.38
C ARG A 817 -21.29 19.79 -15.59
N ALA A 818 -21.74 18.59 -15.22
CA ALA A 818 -20.96 17.35 -15.28
C ALA A 818 -20.72 16.77 -16.70
N LEU A 819 -21.06 17.51 -17.77
CA LEU A 819 -21.08 17.03 -19.17
C LEU A 819 -20.06 17.70 -20.12
N ALA A 820 -19.08 18.48 -19.63
CA ALA A 820 -18.07 19.12 -20.49
C ALA A 820 -16.72 18.36 -20.53
N PRO A 821 -16.04 18.27 -21.70
CA PRO A 821 -14.79 17.50 -21.86
C PRO A 821 -13.51 18.27 -21.46
N TYR A 822 -12.54 17.52 -20.91
CA TYR A 822 -11.28 17.96 -20.30
C TYR A 822 -10.08 18.08 -21.28
N LYS A 823 -9.17 19.05 -21.05
CA LYS A 823 -7.83 19.15 -21.70
C LYS A 823 -6.72 19.43 -20.69
N PRO A 824 -5.57 18.73 -20.73
CA PRO A 824 -4.45 18.93 -19.80
C PRO A 824 -3.33 19.85 -20.35
N GLU A 825 -2.69 20.63 -19.46
CA GLU A 825 -1.41 21.32 -19.71
C GLU A 825 -0.29 20.86 -18.75
N ASP A 826 0.97 20.98 -19.19
CA ASP A 826 2.20 20.58 -18.48
C ASP A 826 2.99 21.78 -17.96
N LYS A 827 3.64 21.64 -16.79
CA LYS A 827 4.55 22.64 -16.21
C LYS A 827 5.88 22.03 -15.73
N PRO A 828 6.97 22.83 -15.66
CA PRO A 828 8.33 22.36 -15.39
C PRO A 828 8.72 22.40 -13.90
N GLU A 829 9.66 21.54 -13.49
CA GLU A 829 10.20 21.41 -12.12
C GLU A 829 11.49 22.23 -11.89
N PRO A 830 11.76 22.77 -10.68
CA PRO A 830 13.04 23.43 -10.35
C PRO A 830 14.08 22.50 -9.68
N LYS A 831 15.38 22.83 -9.84
CA LYS A 831 16.56 22.05 -9.39
C LYS A 831 17.42 22.80 -8.35
N ASN A 832 18.06 22.04 -7.44
CA ASN A 832 19.45 22.27 -6.97
C ASN A 832 20.05 21.15 -6.07
N LEU A 833 19.30 20.10 -5.71
CA LEU A 833 19.80 18.90 -4.99
C LEU A 833 20.19 17.72 -5.90
N GLU A 834 20.01 17.88 -7.22
CA GLU A 834 20.07 16.76 -8.16
C GLU A 834 21.47 16.19 -8.40
N ASP A 835 22.53 17.00 -8.29
CA ASP A 835 23.84 16.60 -8.81
C ASP A 835 24.55 15.59 -7.90
N SER A 836 24.37 15.68 -6.58
CA SER A 836 24.82 14.64 -5.64
C SER A 836 24.11 13.30 -5.89
N TYR A 837 22.81 13.32 -6.22
CA TYR A 837 22.03 12.11 -6.53
C TYR A 837 22.44 11.48 -7.85
N LYS A 838 22.73 12.31 -8.86
CA LYS A 838 23.29 11.83 -10.14
C LYS A 838 24.65 11.16 -9.95
N SER A 839 25.51 11.69 -9.07
CA SER A 839 26.83 11.10 -8.77
C SER A 839 26.71 9.73 -8.09
N PHE A 840 25.87 9.59 -7.05
CA PHE A 840 25.62 8.28 -6.42
C PHE A 840 25.05 7.27 -7.41
N ARG A 841 24.06 7.68 -8.23
CA ARG A 841 23.55 6.83 -9.32
C ARG A 841 24.70 6.36 -10.19
N THR A 842 25.55 7.27 -10.67
CA THR A 842 26.67 6.90 -11.54
C THR A 842 27.56 5.85 -10.89
N PHE A 843 27.91 6.01 -9.61
CA PHE A 843 28.69 4.99 -8.88
C PHE A 843 27.96 3.64 -8.78
N LEU A 844 26.68 3.64 -8.40
CA LEU A 844 25.89 2.41 -8.28
C LEU A 844 25.76 1.69 -9.62
N VAL A 845 25.46 2.43 -10.70
CA VAL A 845 25.33 1.90 -12.06
C VAL A 845 26.66 1.37 -12.56
N VAL A 846 27.77 2.08 -12.32
CA VAL A 846 29.12 1.61 -12.65
C VAL A 846 29.39 0.30 -11.92
N LEU A 847 29.21 0.23 -10.60
CA LEU A 847 29.44 -1.00 -9.84
C LEU A 847 28.57 -2.16 -10.35
N TRP A 848 27.28 -1.92 -10.59
CA TRP A 848 26.33 -2.92 -11.09
C TRP A 848 26.68 -3.39 -12.51
N LEU A 849 26.94 -2.45 -13.42
CA LEU A 849 27.28 -2.75 -14.81
C LEU A 849 28.62 -3.48 -14.90
N PHE A 850 29.67 -2.96 -14.28
CA PHE A 850 30.99 -3.58 -14.34
C PHE A 850 31.02 -4.95 -13.65
N SER A 851 30.26 -5.15 -12.56
CA SER A 851 30.15 -6.49 -11.97
C SER A 851 29.40 -7.49 -12.86
N ASN A 852 28.35 -7.07 -13.58
CA ASN A 852 27.68 -7.90 -14.59
C ASN A 852 28.58 -8.18 -15.79
N CYS A 853 29.30 -7.17 -16.30
CA CYS A 853 30.27 -7.34 -17.38
C CYS A 853 31.42 -8.27 -16.96
N ALA A 854 31.95 -8.11 -15.75
CA ALA A 854 32.99 -8.97 -15.21
C ALA A 854 32.53 -10.43 -15.10
N LEU A 855 31.29 -10.68 -14.66
CA LEU A 855 30.70 -12.01 -14.67
C LEU A 855 30.59 -12.56 -16.10
N ALA A 856 30.05 -11.77 -17.03
CA ALA A 856 29.92 -12.20 -18.43
C ALA A 856 31.27 -12.56 -19.06
N VAL A 857 32.27 -11.68 -18.92
CA VAL A 857 33.63 -11.88 -19.45
C VAL A 857 34.34 -13.04 -18.77
N GLY A 858 34.24 -13.17 -17.45
CA GLY A 858 34.82 -14.28 -16.69
C GLY A 858 34.29 -15.64 -17.14
N ILE A 859 33.00 -15.71 -17.50
CA ILE A 859 32.39 -16.93 -18.02
C ILE A 859 32.78 -17.17 -19.49
N THR A 860 32.77 -16.15 -20.36
CA THR A 860 32.90 -16.35 -21.81
C THR A 860 34.33 -16.29 -22.37
N SER A 861 35.31 -15.74 -21.65
CA SER A 861 36.65 -15.46 -22.22
C SER A 861 37.64 -16.62 -22.06
N ASP A 862 38.17 -17.16 -23.15
CA ASP A 862 39.18 -18.23 -23.10
C ASP A 862 40.53 -17.79 -22.49
N ASN A 863 40.80 -16.49 -22.40
CA ASN A 863 42.07 -15.94 -21.90
C ASN A 863 42.36 -16.26 -20.42
N PHE A 864 41.35 -16.65 -19.65
CA PHE A 864 41.51 -17.03 -18.24
C PHE A 864 41.97 -18.49 -18.04
N SER A 865 42.00 -19.31 -19.11
CA SER A 865 42.54 -20.68 -19.06
C SER A 865 43.99 -20.72 -18.57
N ASN A 866 44.80 -19.75 -19.01
CA ASN A 866 46.19 -19.57 -18.61
C ASN A 866 46.37 -19.17 -17.12
N MET A 867 45.29 -18.80 -16.42
CA MET A 867 45.31 -18.45 -14.98
C MET A 867 44.87 -19.63 -14.09
N GLY A 868 44.77 -20.85 -14.63
CA GLY A 868 44.35 -22.04 -13.88
C GLY A 868 42.84 -22.13 -13.65
N VAL A 869 42.05 -21.26 -14.29
CA VAL A 869 40.58 -21.28 -14.25
C VAL A 869 40.15 -21.92 -15.57
N GLY A 870 39.68 -23.18 -15.55
CA GLY A 870 39.47 -24.03 -16.74
C GLY A 870 38.69 -23.41 -17.91
N ASP A 871 38.68 -24.09 -19.06
CA ASP A 871 38.23 -23.57 -20.37
C ASP A 871 36.84 -22.90 -20.36
N ALA A 872 36.61 -21.90 -21.22
CA ALA A 872 35.36 -21.13 -21.23
C ALA A 872 34.14 -22.02 -21.48
N THR A 873 34.27 -23.05 -22.34
CA THR A 873 33.20 -24.03 -22.58
C THR A 873 32.80 -24.77 -21.29
N ALA A 874 33.77 -25.17 -20.47
CA ALA A 874 33.50 -25.85 -19.20
C ALA A 874 32.87 -24.89 -18.18
N ARG A 875 33.34 -23.64 -18.10
CA ARG A 875 32.78 -22.62 -17.21
C ARG A 875 31.35 -22.23 -17.58
N GLN A 876 31.06 -22.07 -18.87
CA GLN A 876 29.70 -21.81 -19.38
C GLN A 876 28.75 -22.93 -18.99
N ALA A 877 29.15 -24.19 -19.21
CA ALA A 877 28.34 -25.35 -18.85
C ALA A 877 28.10 -25.41 -17.33
N TRP A 878 29.13 -25.16 -16.52
CA TRP A 878 29.01 -25.17 -15.07
C TRP A 878 28.15 -24.01 -14.54
N PHE A 879 28.33 -22.80 -15.06
CA PHE A 879 27.51 -21.64 -14.69
C PHE A 879 26.04 -21.85 -15.03
N PHE A 880 25.76 -22.37 -16.22
CA PHE A 880 24.40 -22.69 -16.65
C PHE A 880 23.77 -23.77 -15.74
N LYS A 881 24.52 -24.84 -15.43
CA LYS A 881 24.11 -25.88 -14.46
C LYS A 881 23.82 -25.30 -13.08
N PHE A 882 24.71 -24.44 -12.57
CA PHE A 882 24.53 -23.75 -11.29
C PHE A 882 23.26 -22.91 -11.27
N LEU A 883 23.03 -22.10 -12.32
CA LEU A 883 21.86 -21.23 -12.41
C LEU A 883 20.56 -22.04 -12.39
N LEU A 884 20.51 -23.14 -13.14
CA LEU A 884 19.35 -24.05 -13.17
C LEU A 884 19.06 -24.66 -11.79
N PHE A 885 20.07 -25.23 -11.13
CA PHE A 885 19.89 -25.83 -9.80
C PHE A 885 19.56 -24.81 -8.72
N ALA A 886 20.18 -23.64 -8.74
CA ALA A 886 19.90 -22.61 -7.76
C ALA A 886 18.48 -22.05 -7.95
N THR A 887 18.04 -21.84 -9.19
CA THR A 887 16.65 -21.40 -9.49
C THR A 887 15.64 -22.49 -9.10
N ALA A 888 15.93 -23.76 -9.40
CA ALA A 888 15.10 -24.88 -8.97
C ALA A 888 15.02 -24.98 -7.43
N GLY A 889 16.14 -24.82 -6.72
CA GLY A 889 16.20 -24.81 -5.26
C GLY A 889 15.35 -23.69 -4.65
N LEU A 890 15.45 -22.47 -5.18
CA LEU A 890 14.60 -21.35 -4.74
C LEU A 890 13.11 -21.63 -5.00
N SER A 891 12.77 -22.21 -6.15
CA SER A 891 11.38 -22.60 -6.47
C SER A 891 10.85 -23.70 -5.54
N ILE A 892 11.67 -24.68 -5.16
CA ILE A 892 11.30 -25.72 -4.19
C ILE A 892 11.04 -25.10 -2.81
N VAL A 893 11.89 -24.17 -2.35
CA VAL A 893 11.67 -23.46 -1.08
C VAL A 893 10.33 -22.72 -1.09
N ARG A 894 10.01 -22.00 -2.18
CA ARG A 894 8.70 -21.34 -2.36
C ARG A 894 7.56 -22.33 -2.31
N PHE A 895 7.69 -23.46 -3.00
CA PHE A 895 6.65 -24.49 -3.05
C PHE A 895 6.42 -25.15 -1.68
N ILE A 896 7.48 -25.47 -0.93
CA ILE A 896 7.36 -26.03 0.43
C ILE A 896 6.62 -25.05 1.36
N GLY A 897 6.99 -23.76 1.31
CA GLY A 897 6.28 -22.73 2.07
C GLY A 897 4.81 -22.59 1.66
N PHE A 898 4.53 -22.67 0.36
CA PHE A 898 3.17 -22.70 -0.17
C PHE A 898 2.36 -23.92 0.34
N LEU A 899 2.93 -25.12 0.34
CA LEU A 899 2.28 -26.33 0.85
C LEU A 899 1.95 -26.20 2.34
N TRP A 900 2.89 -25.68 3.13
CA TRP A 900 2.66 -25.42 4.55
C TRP A 900 1.53 -24.41 4.76
N PHE A 901 1.54 -23.30 4.01
CA PHE A 901 0.48 -22.30 4.08
C PHE A 901 -0.89 -22.88 3.73
N LEU A 902 -0.99 -23.65 2.63
CA LEU A 902 -2.24 -24.24 2.20
C LEU A 902 -2.74 -25.29 3.21
N GLY A 903 -1.85 -26.14 3.72
CA GLY A 903 -2.15 -27.11 4.76
C GLY A 903 -2.64 -26.43 6.04
N ARG A 904 -1.92 -25.42 6.54
CA ARG A 904 -2.32 -24.63 7.71
C ARG A 904 -3.68 -23.98 7.50
N THR A 905 -3.90 -23.32 6.36
CA THR A 905 -5.15 -22.60 6.09
C THR A 905 -6.33 -23.57 5.92
N GLY A 906 -6.12 -24.71 5.24
CA GLY A 906 -7.14 -25.75 5.06
C GLY A 906 -7.53 -26.44 6.37
N ILE A 907 -6.55 -26.82 7.19
CA ILE A 907 -6.78 -27.41 8.52
C ILE A 907 -7.46 -26.38 9.43
N MET A 908 -6.95 -25.14 9.49
CA MET A 908 -7.55 -24.08 10.29
C MET A 908 -9.00 -23.78 9.87
N CYS A 909 -9.37 -23.90 8.59
CA CYS A 909 -10.76 -23.74 8.16
C CYS A 909 -11.71 -24.74 8.84
N CYS A 910 -11.21 -25.94 9.21
CA CYS A 910 -11.99 -26.97 9.88
C CYS A 910 -12.15 -26.74 11.39
N PHE A 911 -11.18 -26.05 12.03
CA PHE A 911 -11.13 -25.90 13.50
C PHE A 911 -11.33 -24.45 14.00
N ALA A 912 -11.14 -23.43 13.15
CA ALA A 912 -11.07 -22.02 13.54
C ALA A 912 -12.33 -21.20 13.22
N ARG A 913 -13.45 -21.84 12.81
CA ARG A 913 -14.76 -21.16 12.78
C ARG A 913 -15.28 -21.00 14.21
N ARG A 914 -14.77 -19.99 14.92
CA ARG A 914 -15.39 -19.46 16.14
C ARG A 914 -16.46 -18.42 15.80
#